data_AF-I1JPD6-F1
#
_entry.id   AF-I1JPD6-F1
#
_cell.length_a   1.000
_cell.length_b   1.000
_cell.length_c   1.000
_cell.angle_alpha   90.00
_cell.angle_beta   90.00
_cell.angle_gamma   90.00
#
_symmetry.space_group_name_H-M   'P 1'
#
loop_
_entity.id
_entity.type
_entity.pdbx_description
1 polymer ?
#
loop_
_entity_poly.entity_id
_entity_poly.type
_entity_poly.pdbx_seq_one_letter_code
_entity_poly.pdbx_strand_id
1 'polypeptide(L)'
;MTSFLKPENALKRAEELINVGQKQDALQTLHDLITSKRYRAWQKTLERIMFKYVELCVDMRKGRFAKDGLIQYRIICQQVNVSSLEEVIKHFMQLSTEKAEQARSQAQALEEALDVDDLEADKRPEDLMLSYVSGEKGKDRSDRETVTPWFKFLWETYRTVLEILRNNSKLEALYAMTAHRAFQFCKQYKRTTEFRRLCEIIRNHLANLNKYRDQRDRPDLSAPESLQLYLDTRFEQLKIATELGLWQEAFRSVEDIHGLMCLVKKTPKPSLMVVYYVKLTEIFWISSSHLYHAYAWFKLFLLQKSFNKNLSQKDLQLIASSVVLAALSVPPHDHTHGASHLELEHEKERNLRMANLIGFNLETKPESREMLSRSSLLAELASKGVMSCVTQEVKDIYHLLEHEFYPSDLALKALPLITKISKLGGKLSTASSVPEVQLAQYVPALERLATMRLLQQVSNVYQSMKIETLSGMIPFFDFSQVEKVSVDAVKQKFVSMRVDHMKNAVIFCKKSLESDGLRDHLANFAEQLNKARQMIYPPDRRSSKLGALLPSLTEVVAKEHKRLLARKSIIEKRKEEQERQLLEMEREEESKRLRLLKITEEAEQRRLATEFEQRKNQRILREIEERENEEAQALLQEAEKRIKKKGKKPIIEGDKITKQTLMELTLTEQLRERQEMEKKLQKLAKTMDHLERAKREEAAPLIEAAYQQRLVEERLLHDREQQVHIESTFVCCSCIFACVTWILAFSFIFSLK
;
A
#
# COMPACT_ATOMS: atom_id res chain seq x y z
N MET A 1 25.85 -11.61 -40.16
CA MET A 1 24.40 -11.87 -40.04
C MET A 1 23.98 -12.83 -41.14
N THR A 2 23.53 -14.03 -40.77
CA THR A 2 23.01 -15.03 -41.72
C THR A 2 21.55 -14.72 -42.05
N SER A 3 21.31 -14.04 -43.18
CA SER A 3 19.96 -13.75 -43.67
C SER A 3 19.33 -15.00 -44.29
N PHE A 4 18.65 -15.80 -43.48
CA PHE A 4 17.80 -16.88 -44.00
C PHE A 4 16.64 -16.33 -44.85
N LEU A 5 16.17 -17.12 -45.83
CA LEU A 5 14.99 -16.82 -46.64
C LEU A 5 13.72 -17.49 -46.08
N LYS A 6 13.83 -18.73 -45.58
CA LYS A 6 12.77 -19.47 -44.91
C LYS A 6 13.16 -19.79 -43.46
N PRO A 7 12.25 -19.67 -42.48
CA PRO A 7 12.55 -19.99 -41.07
C PRO A 7 12.89 -21.48 -40.85
N GLU A 8 12.35 -22.38 -41.68
CA GLU A 8 12.65 -23.82 -41.66
C GLU A 8 14.15 -24.11 -41.83
N ASN A 9 14.85 -23.32 -42.63
CA ASN A 9 16.29 -23.50 -42.88
C ASN A 9 17.12 -23.09 -41.65
N ALA A 10 16.66 -22.13 -40.87
CA ALA A 10 17.30 -21.74 -39.61
C ALA A 10 17.15 -22.82 -38.53
N LEU A 11 15.99 -23.50 -38.47
CA LEU A 11 15.78 -24.64 -37.57
C LEU A 11 16.73 -25.79 -37.91
N LYS A 12 16.78 -26.22 -39.18
CA LYS A 12 17.72 -27.26 -39.65
C LYS A 12 19.17 -26.89 -39.35
N ARG A 13 19.56 -25.64 -39.60
CA ARG A 13 20.93 -25.18 -39.32
C ARG A 13 21.25 -25.17 -37.83
N ALA A 14 20.28 -24.86 -36.97
CA ALA A 14 20.44 -24.99 -35.52
C ALA A 14 20.58 -26.45 -35.09
N GLU A 15 19.80 -27.38 -35.66
CA GLU A 15 19.92 -28.83 -35.41
C GLU A 15 21.30 -29.38 -35.83
N GLU A 16 21.81 -28.98 -37.00
CA GLU A 16 23.19 -29.29 -37.43
C GLU A 16 24.24 -28.81 -36.42
N LEU A 17 24.13 -27.55 -35.97
CA LEU A 17 25.07 -26.96 -35.00
C LEU A 17 24.97 -27.63 -33.62
N ILE A 18 23.78 -28.06 -33.19
CA ILE A 18 23.58 -28.85 -31.96
C ILE A 18 24.28 -30.20 -32.07
N ASN A 19 24.15 -30.89 -33.21
CA ASN A 19 24.79 -32.20 -33.44
C ASN A 19 26.33 -32.12 -33.45
N VAL A 20 26.90 -30.97 -33.85
CA VAL A 20 28.35 -30.67 -33.79
C VAL A 20 28.77 -30.17 -32.39
N GLY A 21 27.83 -30.03 -31.44
CA GLY A 21 28.09 -29.55 -30.08
C GLY A 21 28.13 -28.02 -29.91
N GLN A 22 27.99 -27.26 -31.01
CA GLN A 22 28.02 -25.79 -31.03
C GLN A 22 26.67 -25.17 -30.59
N LYS A 23 26.23 -25.49 -29.36
CA LYS A 23 24.96 -25.01 -28.79
C LYS A 23 24.85 -23.47 -28.73
N GLN A 24 25.97 -22.75 -28.51
CA GLN A 24 25.99 -21.29 -28.47
C GLN A 24 25.67 -20.65 -29.83
N ASP A 25 26.24 -21.19 -30.91
CA ASP A 25 26.04 -20.70 -32.27
C ASP A 25 24.67 -21.10 -32.82
N ALA A 26 24.17 -22.29 -32.45
CA ALA A 26 22.79 -22.70 -32.68
C ALA A 26 21.80 -21.70 -32.02
N LEU A 27 22.03 -21.36 -30.75
CA LEU A 27 21.21 -20.39 -30.02
C LEU A 27 21.23 -19.01 -30.68
N GLN A 28 22.40 -18.50 -31.08
CA GLN A 28 22.52 -17.21 -31.75
C GLN A 28 21.82 -17.22 -33.12
N THR A 29 21.95 -18.30 -33.89
CA THR A 29 21.29 -18.48 -35.19
C THR A 29 19.76 -18.37 -35.08
N LEU A 30 19.18 -18.95 -34.02
CA LEU A 30 17.75 -18.83 -33.74
C LEU A 30 17.37 -17.45 -33.17
N HIS A 31 18.22 -16.85 -32.32
CA HIS A 31 18.01 -15.51 -31.77
C HIS A 31 17.92 -14.43 -32.86
N ASP A 32 18.85 -14.45 -33.81
CA ASP A 32 18.91 -13.53 -34.96
C ASP A 32 17.66 -13.65 -35.84
N LEU A 33 17.07 -14.85 -35.93
CA LEU A 33 15.82 -15.07 -36.66
C LEU A 33 14.61 -14.47 -35.93
N ILE A 34 14.47 -14.75 -34.63
CA ILE A 34 13.33 -14.32 -33.79
C ILE A 34 13.32 -12.78 -33.62
N THR A 35 14.49 -12.16 -33.52
CA THR A 35 14.64 -10.70 -33.41
C THR A 35 14.55 -9.98 -34.76
N SER A 36 14.55 -10.70 -35.88
CA SER A 36 14.53 -10.12 -37.23
C SER A 36 13.22 -9.40 -37.54
N LYS A 37 13.32 -8.16 -38.05
CA LYS A 37 12.18 -7.40 -38.56
C LYS A 37 11.45 -8.08 -39.74
N ARG A 38 12.08 -9.04 -40.42
CA ARG A 38 11.52 -9.77 -41.58
C ARG A 38 10.41 -10.76 -41.17
N TYR A 39 10.50 -11.38 -40.00
CA TYR A 39 9.63 -12.50 -39.59
C TYR A 39 8.62 -12.09 -38.52
N ARG A 40 7.85 -11.03 -38.79
CA ARG A 40 6.85 -10.49 -37.85
C ARG A 40 5.45 -11.11 -37.96
N ALA A 41 5.16 -11.87 -39.00
CA ALA A 41 3.91 -12.61 -39.13
C ALA A 41 4.06 -14.01 -38.48
N TRP A 42 3.10 -14.40 -37.65
CA TRP A 42 3.12 -15.71 -36.99
C TRP A 42 3.00 -16.86 -38.00
N GLN A 43 3.76 -17.93 -37.78
CA GLN A 43 3.76 -19.16 -38.56
C GLN A 43 3.99 -20.35 -37.62
N LYS A 44 3.38 -21.52 -37.89
CA LYS A 44 3.55 -22.73 -37.06
C LYS A 44 5.02 -23.20 -36.96
N THR A 45 5.85 -22.88 -37.96
CA THR A 45 7.31 -23.15 -37.90
C THR A 45 8.01 -22.30 -36.83
N LEU A 46 7.57 -21.07 -36.58
CA LEU A 46 8.15 -20.20 -35.55
C LEU A 46 7.88 -20.74 -34.14
N GLU A 47 6.73 -21.37 -33.91
CA GLU A 47 6.41 -22.08 -32.66
C GLU A 47 7.40 -23.22 -32.38
N ARG A 48 7.66 -24.09 -33.38
CA ARG A 48 8.69 -25.15 -33.27
C ARG A 48 10.09 -24.59 -33.00
N ILE A 49 10.44 -23.48 -33.65
CA ILE A 49 11.69 -22.77 -33.42
C ILE A 49 11.77 -22.21 -32.00
N MET A 50 10.67 -21.66 -31.47
CA MET A 50 10.63 -21.15 -30.10
C MET A 50 10.79 -22.24 -29.05
N PHE A 51 10.18 -23.42 -29.22
CA PHE A 51 10.42 -24.56 -28.34
C PHE A 51 11.92 -24.92 -28.30
N LYS A 52 12.56 -25.08 -29.46
CA LYS A 52 14.00 -25.41 -29.55
C LYS A 52 14.90 -24.29 -29.00
N TYR A 53 14.53 -23.04 -29.24
CA TYR A 53 15.22 -21.86 -28.72
C TYR A 53 15.18 -21.80 -27.18
N VAL A 54 14.02 -22.07 -26.61
CA VAL A 54 13.81 -22.14 -25.15
C VAL A 54 14.59 -23.29 -24.53
N GLU A 55 14.58 -24.48 -25.13
CA GLU A 55 15.40 -25.62 -24.69
C GLU A 55 16.89 -25.23 -24.56
N LEU A 56 17.46 -24.63 -25.61
CA LEU A 56 18.85 -24.17 -25.60
C LEU A 56 19.10 -23.07 -24.54
N CYS A 57 18.15 -22.14 -24.35
CA CYS A 57 18.26 -21.12 -23.32
C CYS A 57 18.32 -21.73 -21.91
N VAL A 58 17.51 -22.77 -21.64
CA VAL A 58 17.47 -23.47 -20.34
C VAL A 58 18.74 -24.28 -20.13
N ASP A 59 19.12 -25.14 -21.09
CA ASP A 59 20.34 -25.96 -21.04
C ASP A 59 21.59 -25.13 -20.74
N MET A 60 21.70 -23.94 -21.34
CA MET A 60 22.84 -23.03 -21.19
C MET A 60 22.66 -21.97 -20.09
N ARG A 61 21.55 -21.99 -19.35
CA ARG A 61 21.16 -21.00 -18.32
C ARG A 61 21.19 -19.54 -18.82
N LYS A 62 20.90 -19.30 -20.11
CA LYS A 62 20.95 -17.98 -20.78
C LYS A 62 19.64 -17.20 -20.62
N GLY A 63 19.26 -16.88 -19.39
CA GLY A 63 17.95 -16.25 -19.07
C GLY A 63 17.68 -14.91 -19.78
N ARG A 64 18.72 -14.13 -20.11
CA ARG A 64 18.58 -12.88 -20.90
C ARG A 64 18.11 -13.15 -22.33
N PHE A 65 18.70 -14.14 -23.00
CA PHE A 65 18.28 -14.58 -24.33
C PHE A 65 16.83 -15.09 -24.32
N ALA A 66 16.45 -15.86 -23.30
CA ALA A 66 15.06 -16.30 -23.13
C ALA A 66 14.10 -15.10 -23.01
N LYS A 67 14.41 -14.12 -22.16
CA LYS A 67 13.62 -12.89 -21.99
C LYS A 67 13.43 -12.15 -23.31
N ASP A 68 14.53 -11.83 -24.00
CA ASP A 68 14.49 -10.99 -25.20
C ASP A 68 13.76 -11.70 -26.35
N GLY A 69 14.01 -13.00 -26.52
CA GLY A 69 13.32 -13.83 -27.52
C GLY A 69 11.81 -13.97 -27.24
N LEU A 70 11.41 -14.20 -25.99
CA LEU A 70 9.99 -14.30 -25.62
C LEU A 70 9.26 -12.96 -25.72
N ILE A 71 9.92 -11.82 -25.49
CA ILE A 71 9.34 -10.49 -25.72
C ILE A 71 9.05 -10.28 -27.20
N GLN A 72 10.00 -10.60 -28.10
CA GLN A 72 9.76 -10.50 -29.54
C GLN A 72 8.68 -11.50 -29.99
N TYR A 73 8.70 -12.73 -29.49
CA TYR A 73 7.69 -13.73 -29.83
C TYR A 73 6.29 -13.32 -29.35
N ARG A 74 6.15 -12.71 -28.17
CA ARG A 74 4.88 -12.11 -27.73
C ARG A 74 4.37 -11.10 -28.75
N ILE A 75 5.21 -10.19 -29.26
CA ILE A 75 4.82 -9.18 -30.24
C ILE A 75 4.30 -9.83 -31.53
N ILE A 76 4.92 -10.94 -31.98
CA ILE A 76 4.50 -11.71 -33.17
C ILE A 76 3.15 -12.42 -32.93
N CYS A 77 2.94 -12.99 -31.74
CA CYS A 77 1.77 -13.80 -31.41
C CYS A 77 0.53 -12.99 -31.00
N GLN A 78 0.70 -11.80 -30.40
CA GLN A 78 -0.35 -11.03 -29.68
C GLN A 78 -1.67 -10.87 -30.46
N GLN A 79 -1.59 -10.64 -31.78
CA GLN A 79 -2.76 -10.41 -32.63
C GLN A 79 -3.31 -11.67 -33.30
N VAL A 80 -2.48 -12.69 -33.53
CA VAL A 80 -2.80 -13.83 -34.40
C VAL A 80 -3.10 -15.10 -33.60
N ASN A 81 -2.20 -15.48 -32.69
CA ASN A 81 -2.31 -16.75 -31.96
C ASN A 81 -1.66 -16.65 -30.57
N VAL A 82 -2.44 -16.21 -29.58
CA VAL A 82 -1.97 -16.04 -28.20
C VAL A 82 -1.74 -17.39 -27.50
N SER A 83 -2.46 -18.47 -27.87
CA SER A 83 -2.25 -19.79 -27.23
C SER A 83 -0.89 -20.41 -27.58
N SER A 84 -0.33 -20.08 -28.74
CA SER A 84 1.04 -20.47 -29.11
C SER A 84 2.11 -19.90 -28.17
N LEU A 85 1.92 -18.66 -27.69
CA LEU A 85 2.77 -18.06 -26.66
C LEU A 85 2.58 -18.76 -25.30
N GLU A 86 1.35 -19.12 -24.97
CA GLU A 86 1.03 -19.83 -23.72
C GLU A 86 1.72 -21.20 -23.64
N GLU A 87 1.66 -22.01 -24.70
CA GLU A 87 2.32 -23.33 -24.71
C GLU A 87 3.85 -23.24 -24.65
N VAL A 88 4.46 -22.29 -25.39
CA VAL A 88 5.90 -22.02 -25.30
C VAL A 88 6.31 -21.59 -23.87
N ILE A 89 5.49 -20.80 -23.19
CA ILE A 89 5.74 -20.36 -21.81
C ILE A 89 5.55 -21.49 -20.80
N LYS A 90 4.53 -22.34 -20.95
CA LYS A 90 4.35 -23.56 -20.14
C LYS A 90 5.58 -24.46 -20.24
N HIS A 91 6.06 -24.72 -21.46
CA HIS A 91 7.25 -25.54 -21.71
C HIS A 91 8.52 -24.92 -21.11
N PHE A 92 8.71 -23.60 -21.24
CA PHE A 92 9.85 -22.90 -20.62
C PHE A 92 9.89 -23.07 -19.10
N MET A 93 8.75 -22.89 -18.43
CA MET A 93 8.65 -23.09 -16.99
C MET A 93 8.85 -24.55 -16.58
N GLN A 94 8.27 -25.50 -17.34
CA GLN A 94 8.41 -26.93 -17.08
C GLN A 94 9.88 -27.37 -17.16
N LEU A 95 10.56 -27.11 -18.27
CA LEU A 95 11.99 -27.45 -18.44
C LEU A 95 12.86 -26.81 -17.36
N SER A 96 12.59 -25.55 -17.00
CA SER A 96 13.35 -24.84 -15.95
C SER A 96 13.12 -25.46 -14.57
N THR A 97 11.93 -26.01 -14.31
CA THR A 97 11.59 -26.70 -13.06
C THR A 97 12.26 -28.07 -13.02
N GLU A 98 12.12 -28.86 -14.09
CA GLU A 98 12.74 -30.19 -14.22
C GLU A 98 14.26 -30.13 -14.07
N LYS A 99 14.95 -29.15 -14.68
CA LYS A 99 16.40 -28.98 -14.51
C LYS A 99 16.80 -28.59 -13.09
N ALA A 100 15.99 -27.78 -12.40
CA ALA A 100 16.24 -27.41 -11.01
C ALA A 100 16.02 -28.59 -10.04
N GLU A 101 15.02 -29.42 -10.31
CA GLU A 101 14.77 -30.65 -9.56
C GLU A 101 15.83 -31.73 -9.82
N GLN A 102 16.30 -31.86 -11.07
CA GLN A 102 17.45 -32.72 -11.43
C GLN A 102 18.74 -32.27 -10.75
N ALA A 103 19.03 -30.97 -10.71
CA ALA A 103 20.20 -30.47 -10.00
C ALA A 103 20.13 -30.74 -8.49
N ARG A 104 18.94 -30.62 -7.90
CA ARG A 104 18.68 -30.96 -6.50
C ARG A 104 18.85 -32.46 -6.24
N SER A 105 18.26 -33.33 -7.05
CA SER A 105 18.37 -34.78 -6.84
C SER A 105 19.80 -35.28 -7.06
N GLN A 106 20.56 -34.67 -7.96
CA GLN A 106 22.00 -34.92 -8.12
C GLN A 106 22.80 -34.49 -6.88
N ALA A 107 22.51 -33.33 -6.29
CA ALA A 107 23.16 -32.89 -5.06
C ALA A 107 22.82 -33.80 -3.87
N GLN A 108 21.56 -34.22 -3.74
CA GLN A 108 21.12 -35.16 -2.71
C GLN A 108 21.74 -36.56 -2.89
N ALA A 109 21.79 -37.09 -4.12
CA ALA A 109 22.43 -38.37 -4.39
C ALA A 109 23.96 -38.33 -4.17
N LEU A 110 24.60 -37.19 -4.42
CA LEU A 110 26.02 -36.98 -4.10
C LEU A 110 26.24 -36.93 -2.58
N GLU A 111 25.36 -36.29 -1.83
CA GLU A 111 25.39 -36.28 -0.37
C GLU A 111 25.16 -37.69 0.21
N GLU A 112 24.14 -38.41 -0.24
CA GLU A 112 23.86 -39.80 0.18
C GLU A 112 25.02 -40.75 -0.16
N ALA A 113 25.75 -40.51 -1.25
CA ALA A 113 26.96 -41.27 -1.59
C ALA A 113 28.18 -40.91 -0.73
N LEU A 114 28.25 -39.69 -0.20
CA LEU A 114 29.31 -39.22 0.69
C LEU A 114 29.05 -39.56 2.17
N ASP A 115 27.78 -39.65 2.58
CA ASP A 115 27.34 -40.01 3.95
C ASP A 115 27.57 -41.52 4.29
N VAL A 116 27.95 -42.32 3.29
CA VAL A 116 28.26 -43.76 3.45
C VAL A 116 29.75 -44.03 3.73
N ASP A 117 30.65 -43.08 3.44
CA ASP A 117 32.09 -43.23 3.68
C ASP A 117 32.62 -42.24 4.74
N ASP A 118 32.91 -42.80 5.92
CA ASP A 118 33.81 -42.29 6.98
C ASP A 118 33.29 -41.24 7.99
N LEU A 119 32.89 -41.74 9.17
CA LEU A 119 32.58 -40.97 10.39
C LEU A 119 33.80 -40.21 10.99
N GLU A 120 35.03 -40.43 10.49
CA GLU A 120 36.21 -39.66 10.88
C GLU A 120 36.41 -38.39 10.02
N ALA A 121 35.76 -38.29 8.85
CA ALA A 121 35.89 -37.15 7.93
C ALA A 121 35.31 -35.83 8.48
N ASP A 122 34.31 -35.92 9.37
CA ASP A 122 33.64 -34.78 10.05
C ASP A 122 34.58 -33.93 10.92
N LYS A 123 35.85 -34.34 11.09
CA LYS A 123 36.87 -33.67 11.92
C LYS A 123 38.02 -33.06 11.11
N ARG A 124 37.82 -32.78 9.82
CA ARG A 124 38.80 -32.00 9.06
C ARG A 124 39.03 -30.63 9.73
N PRO A 125 40.30 -30.22 9.99
CA PRO A 125 40.59 -28.93 10.62
C PRO A 125 39.99 -27.74 9.88
N GLU A 126 39.91 -27.84 8.55
CA GLU A 126 39.32 -26.85 7.65
C GLU A 126 37.81 -26.65 7.91
N ASP A 127 37.05 -27.74 8.07
CA ASP A 127 35.61 -27.67 8.35
C ASP A 127 35.34 -27.19 9.78
N LEU A 128 36.16 -27.59 10.75
CA LEU A 128 36.11 -27.04 12.10
C LEU A 128 36.38 -25.52 12.09
N MET A 129 37.43 -25.06 11.39
CA MET A 129 37.72 -23.63 11.24
C MET A 129 36.57 -22.87 10.57
N LEU A 130 35.97 -23.44 9.51
CA LEU A 130 34.82 -22.82 8.85
C LEU A 130 33.58 -22.79 9.75
N SER A 131 33.37 -23.79 10.62
CA SER A 131 32.27 -23.80 11.60
C SER A 131 32.36 -22.68 12.66
N TYR A 132 33.58 -22.24 13.02
CA TYR A 132 33.79 -21.09 13.91
C TYR A 132 33.50 -19.75 13.23
N VAL A 133 33.55 -19.67 11.89
CA VAL A 133 33.32 -18.44 11.13
C VAL A 133 31.90 -18.37 10.58
N SER A 134 31.29 -19.50 10.21
CA SER A 134 29.96 -19.61 9.63
C SER A 134 29.24 -20.87 10.14
N GLY A 135 27.97 -20.73 10.50
CA GLY A 135 27.10 -21.87 10.84
C GLY A 135 26.64 -22.70 9.63
N GLU A 136 27.13 -22.40 8.41
CA GLU A 136 26.82 -23.15 7.18
C GLU A 136 27.52 -24.51 7.16
N LYS A 137 26.74 -25.59 7.10
CA LYS A 137 27.22 -26.97 7.03
C LYS A 137 27.77 -27.31 5.64
N GLY A 138 28.49 -28.43 5.51
CA GLY A 138 28.99 -28.93 4.22
C GLY A 138 27.89 -29.02 3.14
N LYS A 139 26.72 -29.56 3.50
CA LYS A 139 25.50 -29.59 2.68
C LYS A 139 25.08 -28.20 2.15
N ASP A 140 25.07 -27.19 3.02
CA ASP A 140 24.66 -25.83 2.63
C ASP A 140 25.64 -25.23 1.60
N ARG A 141 26.91 -25.64 1.63
CA ARG A 141 27.94 -25.22 0.67
C ARG A 141 27.79 -25.93 -0.67
N SER A 142 27.57 -27.25 -0.69
CA SER A 142 27.35 -28.00 -1.94
C SER A 142 26.05 -27.59 -2.64
N ASP A 143 24.96 -27.36 -1.89
CA ASP A 143 23.71 -26.78 -2.39
C ASP A 143 23.89 -25.34 -2.92
N ARG A 144 24.85 -24.59 -2.38
CA ARG A 144 25.17 -23.21 -2.81
C ARG A 144 25.97 -23.15 -4.11
N GLU A 145 26.79 -24.17 -4.38
CA GLU A 145 27.53 -24.31 -5.63
C GLU A 145 26.69 -24.94 -6.75
N THR A 146 26.01 -26.05 -6.47
CA THR A 146 25.36 -26.88 -7.51
C THR A 146 23.90 -26.49 -7.75
N VAL A 147 23.08 -26.44 -6.70
CA VAL A 147 21.63 -26.26 -6.78
C VAL A 147 21.22 -24.78 -6.89
N THR A 148 21.86 -23.91 -6.10
CA THR A 148 21.51 -22.48 -6.00
C THR A 148 21.59 -21.72 -7.34
N PRO A 149 22.53 -21.98 -8.27
CA PRO A 149 22.50 -21.38 -9.61
C PRO A 149 21.24 -21.74 -10.41
N TRP A 150 20.74 -22.98 -10.28
CA TRP A 150 19.50 -23.41 -10.93
C TRP A 150 18.26 -22.80 -10.27
N PHE A 151 18.23 -22.67 -8.93
CA PHE A 151 17.15 -21.97 -8.23
C PHE A 151 17.11 -20.47 -8.56
N LYS A 152 18.25 -19.81 -8.74
CA LYS A 152 18.32 -18.42 -9.26
C LYS A 152 17.72 -18.36 -10.66
N PHE A 153 18.19 -19.22 -11.58
CA PHE A 153 17.69 -19.26 -12.95
C PHE A 153 16.18 -19.54 -13.04
N LEU A 154 15.64 -20.45 -12.21
CA LEU A 154 14.21 -20.75 -12.13
C LEU A 154 13.41 -19.56 -11.57
N TRP A 155 13.92 -18.89 -10.53
CA TRP A 155 13.34 -17.64 -10.02
C TRP A 155 13.33 -16.52 -11.08
N GLU A 156 14.44 -16.34 -11.80
CA GLU A 156 14.54 -15.37 -12.90
C GLU A 156 13.61 -15.73 -14.07
N THR A 157 13.38 -17.01 -14.32
CA THR A 157 12.37 -17.52 -15.26
C THR A 157 10.95 -17.11 -14.83
N TYR A 158 10.54 -17.41 -13.60
CA TYR A 158 9.23 -16.98 -13.08
C TYR A 158 9.04 -15.46 -13.16
N ARG A 159 10.03 -14.69 -12.71
CA ARG A 159 10.02 -13.22 -12.79
C ARG A 159 9.86 -12.72 -14.24
N THR A 160 10.60 -13.32 -15.17
CA THR A 160 10.58 -12.97 -16.59
C THR A 160 9.22 -13.28 -17.22
N VAL A 161 8.65 -14.45 -16.94
CA VAL A 161 7.32 -14.83 -17.42
C VAL A 161 6.25 -13.88 -16.87
N LEU A 162 6.25 -13.57 -15.56
CA LEU A 162 5.30 -12.61 -14.98
C LEU A 162 5.42 -11.21 -15.60
N GLU A 163 6.64 -10.76 -15.93
CA GLU A 163 6.84 -9.48 -16.62
C GLU A 163 6.33 -9.50 -18.07
N ILE A 164 6.46 -10.63 -18.78
CA ILE A 164 5.96 -10.80 -20.16
C ILE A 164 4.45 -10.91 -20.20
N LEU A 165 3.82 -11.58 -19.22
CA LEU A 165 2.38 -11.83 -19.19
C LEU A 165 1.53 -10.67 -18.61
N ARG A 166 2.16 -9.68 -17.96
CA ARG A 166 1.44 -8.57 -17.31
C ARG A 166 0.54 -7.77 -18.28
N ASN A 167 -0.56 -7.26 -17.73
CA ASN A 167 -1.52 -6.37 -18.41
C ASN A 167 -2.06 -6.92 -19.74
N ASN A 168 -2.35 -8.23 -19.82
CA ASN A 168 -3.00 -8.84 -20.98
C ASN A 168 -4.17 -9.73 -20.52
N SER A 169 -5.39 -9.34 -20.87
CA SER A 169 -6.62 -10.03 -20.45
C SER A 169 -6.71 -11.48 -20.89
N LYS A 170 -6.14 -11.82 -22.06
CA LYS A 170 -6.12 -13.20 -22.60
C LYS A 170 -5.14 -14.12 -21.87
N LEU A 171 -4.24 -13.58 -21.05
CA LEU A 171 -3.16 -14.33 -20.39
C LEU A 171 -3.25 -14.29 -18.85
N GLU A 172 -4.34 -13.78 -18.29
CA GLU A 172 -4.53 -13.66 -16.83
C GLU A 172 -4.45 -15.02 -16.11
N ALA A 173 -5.06 -16.06 -16.67
CA ALA A 173 -5.03 -17.41 -16.09
C ALA A 173 -3.60 -17.98 -16.03
N LEU A 174 -2.82 -17.80 -17.10
CA LEU A 174 -1.42 -18.22 -17.15
C LEU A 174 -0.53 -17.38 -16.21
N TYR A 175 -0.81 -16.09 -16.07
CA TYR A 175 -0.16 -15.20 -15.12
C TYR A 175 -0.42 -15.65 -13.67
N ALA A 176 -1.67 -15.92 -13.31
CA ALA A 176 -2.06 -16.41 -11.99
C ALA A 176 -1.41 -17.78 -11.68
N MET A 177 -1.48 -18.73 -12.62
CA MET A 177 -0.80 -20.02 -12.50
C MET A 177 0.73 -19.86 -12.29
N THR A 178 1.36 -18.93 -13.02
CA THR A 178 2.79 -18.64 -12.87
C THR A 178 3.09 -18.08 -11.48
N ALA A 179 2.27 -17.15 -10.98
CA ALA A 179 2.44 -16.58 -9.64
C ALA A 179 2.27 -17.66 -8.55
N HIS A 180 1.27 -18.53 -8.67
CA HIS A 180 1.04 -19.65 -7.74
C HIS A 180 2.23 -20.61 -7.72
N ARG A 181 2.73 -21.03 -8.89
CA ARG A 181 3.94 -21.87 -9.00
C ARG A 181 5.17 -21.19 -8.39
N ALA A 182 5.36 -19.89 -8.64
CA ALA A 182 6.46 -19.12 -8.07
C ALA A 182 6.38 -18.99 -6.54
N PHE A 183 5.18 -18.83 -5.96
CA PHE A 183 4.99 -18.87 -4.51
C PHE A 183 5.27 -20.26 -3.93
N GLN A 184 4.79 -21.33 -4.58
CA GLN A 184 5.02 -22.71 -4.13
C GLN A 184 6.51 -23.09 -4.22
N PHE A 185 7.23 -22.65 -5.25
CA PHE A 185 8.70 -22.70 -5.31
C PHE A 185 9.33 -21.99 -4.10
N CYS A 186 8.90 -20.77 -3.79
CA CYS A 186 9.43 -20.04 -2.63
C CYS A 186 9.15 -20.75 -1.30
N LYS A 187 7.99 -21.42 -1.16
CA LYS A 187 7.63 -22.27 -0.02
C LYS A 187 8.53 -23.50 0.09
N GLN A 188 8.55 -24.33 -0.96
CA GLN A 188 9.25 -25.61 -1.03
C GLN A 188 10.75 -25.48 -0.72
N TYR A 189 11.36 -24.39 -1.19
CA TYR A 189 12.79 -24.11 -1.03
C TYR A 189 13.09 -23.02 0.02
N LYS A 190 12.12 -22.63 0.85
CA LYS A 190 12.22 -21.62 1.92
C LYS A 190 12.87 -20.29 1.49
N ARG A 191 12.67 -19.88 0.22
CA ARG A 191 13.27 -18.69 -0.41
C ARG A 191 12.54 -17.39 -0.02
N THR A 192 12.69 -16.98 1.23
CA THR A 192 11.96 -15.81 1.78
C THR A 192 12.34 -14.48 1.11
N THR A 193 13.54 -14.34 0.57
CA THR A 193 14.01 -13.15 -0.16
C THR A 193 13.32 -12.98 -1.51
N GLU A 194 13.20 -14.06 -2.27
CA GLU A 194 12.48 -14.12 -3.53
C GLU A 194 10.98 -13.92 -3.30
N PHE A 195 10.41 -14.53 -2.25
CA PHE A 195 9.01 -14.34 -1.89
C PHE A 195 8.64 -12.86 -1.66
N ARG A 196 9.41 -12.12 -0.85
CA ARG A 196 9.19 -10.67 -0.63
C ARG A 196 9.24 -9.88 -1.96
N ARG A 197 10.22 -10.20 -2.82
CA ARG A 197 10.35 -9.59 -4.16
C ARG A 197 9.16 -9.92 -5.06
N LEU A 198 8.62 -11.14 -4.98
CA LEU A 198 7.46 -11.59 -5.75
C LEU A 198 6.20 -10.82 -5.35
N CYS A 199 5.92 -10.71 -4.04
CA CYS A 199 4.80 -9.89 -3.54
C CYS A 199 4.88 -8.47 -4.09
N GLU A 200 6.06 -7.85 -4.02
CA GLU A 200 6.27 -6.48 -4.50
C GLU A 200 6.13 -6.34 -6.03
N ILE A 201 6.58 -7.33 -6.82
CA ILE A 201 6.33 -7.37 -8.27
C ILE A 201 4.83 -7.40 -8.57
N ILE A 202 4.06 -8.25 -7.88
CA ILE A 202 2.62 -8.40 -8.15
C ILE A 202 1.84 -7.18 -7.62
N ARG A 203 2.31 -6.46 -6.58
CA ARG A 203 1.79 -5.14 -6.18
C ARG A 203 2.04 -4.09 -7.28
N ASN A 204 3.28 -3.99 -7.76
CA ASN A 204 3.64 -3.06 -8.83
C ASN A 204 2.88 -3.33 -10.14
N HIS A 205 2.62 -4.60 -10.48
CA HIS A 205 1.79 -4.95 -11.63
C HIS A 205 0.34 -4.46 -11.47
N LEU A 206 -0.28 -4.64 -10.29
CA LEU A 206 -1.62 -4.13 -10.00
C LEU A 206 -1.67 -2.59 -9.97
N ALA A 207 -0.65 -1.92 -9.42
CA ALA A 207 -0.54 -0.47 -9.43
C ALA A 207 -0.41 0.08 -10.87
N ASN A 208 0.39 -0.56 -11.71
CA ASN A 208 0.51 -0.22 -13.13
C ASN A 208 -0.81 -0.44 -13.89
N LEU A 209 -1.53 -1.54 -13.60
CA LEU A 209 -2.86 -1.80 -14.16
C LEU A 209 -3.85 -0.68 -13.81
N ASN A 210 -3.78 -0.11 -12.61
CA ASN A 210 -4.64 1.01 -12.17
C ASN A 210 -4.23 2.36 -12.75
N LYS A 211 -2.93 2.57 -12.98
CA LYS A 211 -2.36 3.81 -13.54
C LYS A 211 -2.63 3.97 -15.04
N TYR A 212 -2.54 2.89 -15.83
CA TYR A 212 -2.67 2.92 -17.29
C TYR A 212 -4.02 2.33 -17.73
N ARG A 213 -5.09 3.12 -17.60
CA ARG A 213 -6.47 2.64 -17.83
C ARG A 213 -6.83 2.36 -19.28
N ASP A 214 -6.22 3.08 -20.22
CA ASP A 214 -6.64 3.11 -21.64
C ASP A 214 -5.96 2.07 -22.54
N GLN A 215 -5.34 1.03 -21.96
CA GLN A 215 -4.67 -0.03 -22.72
C GLN A 215 -5.69 -1.01 -23.35
N ARG A 216 -5.59 -1.27 -24.66
CA ARG A 216 -6.57 -2.09 -25.41
C ARG A 216 -6.80 -3.51 -24.89
N ASP A 217 -5.73 -4.20 -24.44
CA ASP A 217 -5.78 -5.59 -23.96
C ASP A 217 -5.81 -5.67 -22.42
N ARG A 218 -6.27 -4.62 -21.74
CA ARG A 218 -6.21 -4.49 -20.27
C ARG A 218 -7.19 -5.44 -19.55
N PRO A 219 -6.75 -6.18 -18.52
CA PRO A 219 -7.62 -6.84 -17.55
C PRO A 219 -8.71 -5.92 -16.96
N ASP A 220 -9.97 -6.32 -17.05
CA ASP A 220 -11.08 -5.61 -16.39
C ASP A 220 -11.37 -6.23 -15.01
N LEU A 221 -10.98 -5.53 -13.95
CA LEU A 221 -11.26 -5.95 -12.57
C LEU A 221 -12.75 -5.90 -12.20
N SER A 222 -13.60 -5.32 -13.05
CA SER A 222 -15.06 -5.34 -12.88
C SER A 222 -15.64 -6.73 -13.21
N ALA A 223 -15.00 -7.46 -14.13
CA ALA A 223 -15.37 -8.80 -14.54
C ALA A 223 -15.12 -9.82 -13.40
N PRO A 224 -16.08 -10.73 -13.12
CA PRO A 224 -15.99 -11.62 -11.96
C PRO A 224 -14.87 -12.66 -12.08
N GLU A 225 -14.57 -13.12 -13.29
CA GLU A 225 -13.52 -14.12 -13.56
C GLU A 225 -12.12 -13.53 -13.34
N SER A 226 -11.83 -12.38 -13.96
CA SER A 226 -10.61 -11.61 -13.72
C SER A 226 -10.45 -11.26 -12.24
N LEU A 227 -11.47 -10.68 -11.61
CA LEU A 227 -11.43 -10.38 -10.17
C LEU A 227 -11.09 -11.61 -9.32
N GLN A 228 -11.68 -12.77 -9.63
CA GLN A 228 -11.39 -14.01 -8.93
C GLN A 228 -9.91 -14.41 -9.09
N LEU A 229 -9.33 -14.35 -10.28
CA LEU A 229 -7.91 -14.71 -10.49
C LEU A 229 -6.96 -13.82 -9.66
N TYR A 230 -7.24 -12.52 -9.57
CA TYR A 230 -6.46 -11.60 -8.73
C TYR A 230 -6.65 -11.88 -7.24
N LEU A 231 -7.88 -12.17 -6.79
CA LEU A 231 -8.15 -12.55 -5.39
C LEU A 231 -7.49 -13.87 -5.03
N ASP A 232 -7.68 -14.93 -5.82
CA ASP A 232 -7.10 -16.26 -5.58
C ASP A 232 -5.56 -16.19 -5.50
N THR A 233 -4.92 -15.35 -6.34
CA THR A 233 -3.48 -15.05 -6.27
C THR A 233 -3.08 -14.38 -4.95
N ARG A 234 -3.88 -13.44 -4.43
CA ARG A 234 -3.61 -12.78 -3.15
C ARG A 234 -3.89 -13.67 -1.94
N PHE A 235 -4.88 -14.56 -2.03
CA PHE A 235 -5.16 -15.56 -1.00
C PHE A 235 -4.04 -16.59 -0.88
N GLU A 236 -3.50 -17.06 -2.00
CA GLU A 236 -2.34 -17.97 -1.98
C GLU A 236 -1.06 -17.23 -1.51
N GLN A 237 -0.88 -15.95 -1.88
CA GLN A 237 0.17 -15.08 -1.33
C GLN A 237 0.07 -14.99 0.21
N LEU A 238 -1.12 -14.69 0.76
CA LEU A 238 -1.36 -14.59 2.20
C LEU A 238 -1.07 -15.92 2.91
N LYS A 239 -1.60 -17.03 2.39
CA LYS A 239 -1.39 -18.37 2.95
C LYS A 239 0.09 -18.71 3.02
N ILE A 240 0.83 -18.57 1.92
CA ILE A 240 2.26 -18.91 1.88
C ILE A 240 3.10 -17.94 2.73
N ALA A 241 2.72 -16.67 2.85
CA ALA A 241 3.35 -15.73 3.77
C ALA A 241 3.22 -16.21 5.24
N THR A 242 2.05 -16.70 5.66
CA THR A 242 1.86 -17.28 7.00
C THR A 242 2.63 -18.59 7.20
N GLU A 243 2.65 -19.49 6.20
CA GLU A 243 3.39 -20.75 6.26
C GLU A 243 4.92 -20.55 6.31
N LEU A 244 5.44 -19.46 5.71
CA LEU A 244 6.85 -19.05 5.79
C LEU A 244 7.19 -18.23 7.04
N GLY A 245 6.22 -17.95 7.93
CA GLY A 245 6.42 -17.11 9.12
C GLY A 245 6.71 -15.64 8.82
N LEU A 246 6.36 -15.15 7.62
CA LEU A 246 6.63 -13.79 7.17
C LEU A 246 5.49 -12.84 7.56
N TRP A 247 5.25 -12.69 8.86
CA TRP A 247 4.07 -12.00 9.43
C TRP A 247 3.84 -10.58 8.91
N GLN A 248 4.92 -9.81 8.65
CA GLN A 248 4.81 -8.47 8.05
C GLN A 248 4.29 -8.51 6.60
N GLU A 249 4.75 -9.44 5.76
CA GLU A 249 4.22 -9.61 4.40
C GLU A 249 2.84 -10.27 4.41
N ALA A 250 2.54 -11.14 5.37
CA ALA A 250 1.20 -11.68 5.57
C ALA A 250 0.21 -10.54 5.86
N PHE A 251 0.55 -9.63 6.79
CA PHE A 251 -0.24 -8.44 7.06
C PHE A 251 -0.38 -7.53 5.82
N ARG A 252 0.71 -7.21 5.11
CA ARG A 252 0.62 -6.45 3.84
C ARG A 252 -0.26 -7.16 2.79
N SER A 253 -0.28 -8.50 2.78
CA SER A 253 -1.14 -9.29 1.87
C SER A 253 -2.62 -9.19 2.26
N VAL A 254 -2.95 -9.10 3.55
CA VAL A 254 -4.31 -8.77 4.03
C VAL A 254 -4.73 -7.38 3.53
N GLU A 255 -3.84 -6.39 3.58
CA GLU A 255 -4.09 -5.05 3.04
C GLU A 255 -4.25 -5.05 1.52
N ASP A 256 -3.45 -5.84 0.78
CA ASP A 256 -3.58 -6.02 -0.66
C ASP A 256 -4.96 -6.62 -1.04
N ILE A 257 -5.50 -7.55 -0.24
CA ILE A 257 -6.85 -8.14 -0.42
C ILE A 257 -7.92 -7.09 -0.13
N HIS A 258 -7.85 -6.42 1.02
CA HIS A 258 -8.81 -5.38 1.41
C HIS A 258 -8.84 -4.23 0.39
N GLY A 259 -7.67 -3.80 -0.11
CA GLY A 259 -7.54 -2.80 -1.15
C GLY A 259 -8.23 -3.20 -2.46
N LEU A 260 -8.14 -4.47 -2.88
CA LEU A 260 -8.89 -4.98 -4.04
C LEU A 260 -10.42 -4.97 -3.78
N MET A 261 -10.86 -5.34 -2.59
CA MET A 261 -12.29 -5.28 -2.21
C MET A 261 -12.84 -3.86 -2.29
N CYS A 262 -12.09 -2.88 -1.78
CA CYS A 262 -12.44 -1.46 -1.86
C CYS A 262 -12.41 -0.91 -3.29
N LEU A 263 -11.42 -1.30 -4.10
CA LEU A 263 -11.26 -0.86 -5.48
C LEU A 263 -12.46 -1.25 -6.36
N VAL A 264 -12.96 -2.48 -6.20
CA VAL A 264 -14.05 -3.03 -7.04
C VAL A 264 -15.42 -2.92 -6.38
N LYS A 265 -15.49 -2.58 -5.09
CA LYS A 265 -16.73 -2.51 -4.27
C LYS A 265 -17.55 -3.81 -4.31
N LYS A 266 -16.88 -4.96 -4.44
CA LYS A 266 -17.47 -6.30 -4.43
C LYS A 266 -16.80 -7.14 -3.34
N THR A 267 -17.60 -7.85 -2.55
CA THR A 267 -17.10 -8.80 -1.56
C THR A 267 -16.67 -10.12 -2.22
N PRO A 268 -15.54 -10.74 -1.82
CA PRO A 268 -15.13 -12.05 -2.30
C PRO A 268 -16.13 -13.16 -1.94
N LYS A 269 -15.99 -14.33 -2.59
CA LYS A 269 -16.77 -15.52 -2.26
C LYS A 269 -16.64 -15.86 -0.76
N PRO A 270 -17.72 -16.25 -0.07
CA PRO A 270 -17.68 -16.55 1.37
C PRO A 270 -16.61 -17.57 1.77
N SER A 271 -16.34 -18.57 0.93
CA SER A 271 -15.26 -19.55 1.14
C SER A 271 -13.87 -18.91 1.27
N LEU A 272 -13.55 -17.92 0.44
CA LEU A 272 -12.31 -17.15 0.52
C LEU A 272 -12.30 -16.24 1.77
N MET A 273 -13.43 -15.65 2.11
CA MET A 273 -13.56 -14.83 3.32
C MET A 273 -13.39 -15.64 4.63
N VAL A 274 -13.72 -16.93 4.64
CA VAL A 274 -13.37 -17.82 5.76
C VAL A 274 -11.85 -17.93 5.89
N VAL A 275 -11.13 -18.18 4.79
CA VAL A 275 -9.65 -18.23 4.78
C VAL A 275 -9.04 -16.89 5.21
N TYR A 276 -9.61 -15.77 4.76
CA TYR A 276 -9.23 -14.42 5.17
C TYR A 276 -9.23 -14.28 6.69
N TYR A 277 -10.39 -14.51 7.34
CA TYR A 277 -10.51 -14.32 8.78
C TYR A 277 -9.69 -15.34 9.59
N VAL A 278 -9.53 -16.59 9.11
CA VAL A 278 -8.63 -17.58 9.75
C VAL A 278 -7.18 -17.08 9.76
N LYS A 279 -6.66 -16.59 8.63
CA LYS A 279 -5.28 -16.05 8.61
C LYS A 279 -5.15 -14.75 9.38
N LEU A 280 -6.22 -13.98 9.47
CA LEU A 280 -6.29 -12.74 10.26
C LEU A 280 -6.30 -13.02 11.79
N THR A 281 -6.90 -14.12 12.27
CA THR A 281 -6.78 -14.54 13.67
C THR A 281 -5.35 -14.98 14.00
N GLU A 282 -4.69 -15.75 13.14
CA GLU A 282 -3.26 -16.11 13.30
C GLU A 282 -2.36 -14.88 13.41
N ILE A 283 -2.48 -13.94 12.47
CA ILE A 283 -1.67 -12.71 12.43
C ILE A 283 -1.86 -11.86 13.69
N PHE A 284 -3.11 -11.62 14.12
CA PHE A 284 -3.37 -10.79 15.31
C PHE A 284 -3.00 -11.45 16.64
N TRP A 285 -2.99 -12.79 16.71
CA TRP A 285 -2.45 -13.49 17.87
C TRP A 285 -0.95 -13.23 18.02
N ILE A 286 -0.21 -13.37 16.92
CA ILE A 286 1.26 -13.21 16.91
C ILE A 286 1.68 -11.75 17.09
N SER A 287 0.87 -10.78 16.64
CA SER A 287 1.07 -9.36 16.95
C SER A 287 0.64 -8.95 18.38
N SER A 288 0.28 -9.92 19.23
CA SER A 288 -0.27 -9.71 20.60
C SER A 288 -1.48 -8.76 20.65
N SER A 289 -2.22 -8.64 19.54
CA SER A 289 -3.35 -7.72 19.38
C SER A 289 -4.66 -8.43 19.69
N HIS A 290 -4.80 -8.89 20.94
CA HIS A 290 -5.88 -9.80 21.36
C HIS A 290 -7.30 -9.28 21.07
N LEU A 291 -7.52 -7.96 21.13
CA LEU A 291 -8.81 -7.34 20.79
C LEU A 291 -9.20 -7.62 19.33
N TYR A 292 -8.28 -7.38 18.38
CA TYR A 292 -8.54 -7.61 16.96
C TYR A 292 -8.61 -9.10 16.62
N HIS A 293 -7.83 -9.93 17.31
CA HIS A 293 -7.92 -11.38 17.23
C HIS A 293 -9.33 -11.88 17.62
N ALA A 294 -9.91 -11.37 18.71
CA ALA A 294 -11.26 -11.74 19.16
C ALA A 294 -12.35 -11.24 18.20
N TYR A 295 -12.23 -10.02 17.68
CA TYR A 295 -13.14 -9.49 16.65
C TYR A 295 -13.05 -10.27 15.32
N ALA A 296 -11.86 -10.76 14.95
CA ALA A 296 -11.66 -11.61 13.77
C ALA A 296 -12.33 -12.98 13.92
N TRP A 297 -12.19 -13.62 15.09
CA TRP A 297 -12.95 -14.83 15.44
C TRP A 297 -14.46 -14.60 15.39
N PHE A 298 -14.94 -13.46 15.90
CA PHE A 298 -16.35 -13.12 15.87
C PHE A 298 -16.90 -12.98 14.44
N LYS A 299 -16.18 -12.26 13.54
CA LYS A 299 -16.56 -12.21 12.12
C LYS A 299 -16.55 -13.60 11.46
N LEU A 300 -15.55 -14.42 11.75
CA LEU A 300 -15.43 -15.80 11.26
C LEU A 300 -16.63 -16.66 11.69
N PHE A 301 -17.02 -16.59 12.98
CA PHE A 301 -18.19 -17.28 13.52
C PHE A 301 -19.49 -16.84 12.83
N LEU A 302 -19.72 -15.52 12.68
CA LEU A 302 -20.92 -15.00 12.00
C LEU A 302 -20.98 -15.46 10.53
N LEU A 303 -19.85 -15.46 9.83
CA LEU A 303 -19.74 -15.93 8.45
C LEU A 303 -20.03 -17.44 8.34
N GLN A 304 -19.44 -18.26 9.21
CA GLN A 304 -19.66 -19.70 9.20
C GLN A 304 -21.09 -20.08 9.61
N LYS A 305 -21.69 -19.40 10.60
CA LYS A 305 -23.08 -19.60 11.05
C LYS A 305 -24.11 -19.23 9.97
N SER A 306 -23.82 -18.25 9.11
CA SER A 306 -24.73 -17.82 8.05
C SER A 306 -24.60 -18.60 6.74
N PHE A 307 -23.38 -18.99 6.34
CA PHE A 307 -23.14 -19.63 5.05
C PHE A 307 -23.01 -21.16 5.11
N ASN A 308 -22.42 -21.74 6.16
CA ASN A 308 -22.06 -23.16 6.17
C ASN A 308 -23.12 -24.04 6.86
N LYS A 309 -24.20 -24.34 6.14
CA LYS A 309 -25.29 -25.21 6.62
C LYS A 309 -24.86 -26.66 6.94
N ASN A 310 -23.69 -27.08 6.43
CA ASN A 310 -23.16 -28.43 6.61
C ASN A 310 -22.10 -28.51 7.73
N LEU A 311 -21.88 -27.42 8.48
CA LEU A 311 -20.95 -27.41 9.61
C LEU A 311 -21.51 -28.26 10.77
N SER A 312 -20.69 -29.13 11.36
CA SER A 312 -21.18 -29.93 12.49
C SER A 312 -21.43 -29.03 13.71
N GLN A 313 -22.39 -29.42 14.55
CA GLN A 313 -22.70 -28.68 15.78
C GLN A 313 -21.48 -28.61 16.72
N LYS A 314 -20.62 -29.63 16.72
CA LYS A 314 -19.35 -29.66 17.48
C LYS A 314 -18.35 -28.65 16.94
N ASP A 315 -18.21 -28.54 15.62
CA ASP A 315 -17.31 -27.55 15.00
C ASP A 315 -17.78 -26.13 15.32
N LEU A 316 -19.09 -25.85 15.15
CA LEU A 316 -19.68 -24.55 15.50
C LEU A 316 -19.49 -24.21 16.97
N GLN A 317 -19.59 -25.19 17.87
CA GLN A 317 -19.37 -25.04 19.30
C GLN A 317 -17.90 -24.73 19.64
N LEU A 318 -16.93 -25.40 19.00
CA LEU A 318 -15.51 -25.09 19.16
C LEU A 318 -15.17 -23.67 18.67
N ILE A 319 -15.74 -23.24 17.55
CA ILE A 319 -15.57 -21.89 17.02
C ILE A 319 -16.21 -20.86 17.97
N ALA A 320 -17.44 -21.09 18.44
CA ALA A 320 -18.11 -20.21 19.41
C ALA A 320 -17.32 -20.08 20.72
N SER A 321 -16.84 -21.20 21.26
CA SER A 321 -15.98 -21.22 22.46
C SER A 321 -14.66 -20.48 22.22
N SER A 322 -14.06 -20.60 21.03
CA SER A 322 -12.86 -19.83 20.65
C SER A 322 -13.11 -18.32 20.66
N VAL A 323 -14.27 -17.87 20.16
CA VAL A 323 -14.66 -16.44 20.16
C VAL A 323 -14.76 -15.90 21.59
N VAL A 324 -15.44 -16.62 22.48
CA VAL A 324 -15.59 -16.19 23.88
C VAL A 324 -14.26 -16.19 24.63
N LEU A 325 -13.43 -17.24 24.47
CA LEU A 325 -12.11 -17.29 25.11
C LEU A 325 -11.15 -16.23 24.55
N ALA A 326 -11.20 -15.95 23.25
CA ALA A 326 -10.46 -14.84 22.65
C ALA A 326 -10.91 -13.48 23.22
N ALA A 327 -12.21 -13.26 23.40
CA ALA A 327 -12.75 -12.03 23.99
C ALA A 327 -12.40 -11.88 25.49
N LEU A 328 -12.40 -12.98 26.25
CA LEU A 328 -11.91 -13.02 27.62
C LEU A 328 -10.38 -12.81 27.71
N SER A 329 -9.62 -13.22 26.69
CA SER A 329 -8.17 -12.99 26.63
C SER A 329 -7.78 -11.52 26.42
N VAL A 330 -8.75 -10.65 26.08
CA VAL A 330 -8.53 -9.20 26.03
C VAL A 330 -8.44 -8.64 27.46
N PRO A 331 -7.40 -7.86 27.81
CA PRO A 331 -7.29 -7.21 29.11
C PRO A 331 -8.53 -6.34 29.44
N PRO A 332 -8.95 -6.26 30.72
CA PRO A 332 -10.14 -5.51 31.13
C PRO A 332 -9.95 -3.98 31.21
N HIS A 333 -8.79 -3.46 30.80
CA HIS A 333 -8.41 -2.05 30.82
C HIS A 333 -7.83 -1.61 29.47
N ASP A 334 -8.05 -0.35 29.09
CA ASP A 334 -7.43 0.24 27.91
C ASP A 334 -6.01 0.74 28.22
N HIS A 335 -5.09 0.67 27.25
CA HIS A 335 -3.68 1.05 27.41
C HIS A 335 -3.40 2.56 27.26
N THR A 336 -4.42 3.40 27.38
CA THR A 336 -4.38 4.83 27.04
C THR A 336 -3.66 5.71 28.08
N HIS A 337 -3.34 5.18 29.26
CA HIS A 337 -2.85 5.99 30.37
C HIS A 337 -1.32 6.06 30.46
N GLY A 338 -0.79 7.28 30.40
CA GLY A 338 0.65 7.56 30.32
C GLY A 338 1.20 7.70 28.89
N ALA A 339 0.36 7.51 27.87
CA ALA A 339 0.71 7.79 26.47
C ALA A 339 0.71 9.31 26.18
N SER A 340 1.66 9.75 25.36
CA SER A 340 1.72 11.12 24.82
C SER A 340 0.64 11.39 23.77
N HIS A 341 0.40 12.66 23.43
CA HIS A 341 -0.59 13.04 22.41
C HIS A 341 -0.31 12.36 21.04
N LEU A 342 0.96 12.34 20.61
CA LEU A 342 1.37 11.68 19.36
C LEU A 342 1.08 10.17 19.40
N GLU A 343 1.37 9.50 20.52
CA GLU A 343 1.10 8.06 20.66
C GLU A 343 -0.41 7.76 20.59
N LEU A 344 -1.24 8.61 21.19
CA LEU A 344 -2.70 8.50 21.10
C LEU A 344 -3.25 8.76 19.68
N GLU A 345 -2.62 9.63 18.90
CA GLU A 345 -2.99 9.86 17.49
C GLU A 345 -2.57 8.68 16.60
N HIS A 346 -1.33 8.21 16.73
CA HIS A 346 -0.84 7.01 16.04
C HIS A 346 -1.68 5.77 16.41
N GLU A 347 -2.09 5.63 17.67
CA GLU A 347 -2.97 4.55 18.11
C GLU A 347 -4.37 4.67 17.48
N LYS A 348 -4.97 5.86 17.38
CA LYS A 348 -6.25 6.06 16.66
C LYS A 348 -6.15 5.67 15.19
N GLU A 349 -5.11 6.11 14.48
CA GLU A 349 -4.90 5.78 13.06
C GLU A 349 -4.72 4.27 12.87
N ARG A 350 -3.87 3.64 13.71
CA ARG A 350 -3.70 2.19 13.75
C ARG A 350 -5.03 1.49 13.99
N ASN A 351 -5.81 1.93 14.97
CA ASN A 351 -7.05 1.28 15.36
C ASN A 351 -8.12 1.39 14.25
N LEU A 352 -8.19 2.53 13.54
CA LEU A 352 -9.04 2.71 12.35
C LEU A 352 -8.62 1.77 11.21
N ARG A 353 -7.31 1.69 10.94
CA ARG A 353 -6.73 0.80 9.92
C ARG A 353 -7.08 -0.67 10.22
N MET A 354 -6.91 -1.12 11.46
CA MET A 354 -7.27 -2.48 11.88
C MET A 354 -8.78 -2.77 11.79
N ALA A 355 -9.63 -1.81 12.19
CA ALA A 355 -11.08 -1.95 12.10
C ALA A 355 -11.56 -2.19 10.67
N ASN A 356 -11.04 -1.40 9.72
CA ASN A 356 -11.34 -1.51 8.30
C ASN A 356 -10.96 -2.90 7.75
N LEU A 357 -9.77 -3.42 8.10
CA LEU A 357 -9.34 -4.76 7.65
C LEU A 357 -10.23 -5.89 8.17
N ILE A 358 -10.84 -5.76 9.36
CA ILE A 358 -11.79 -6.74 9.91
C ILE A 358 -13.20 -6.60 9.26
N GLY A 359 -13.44 -5.55 8.47
CA GLY A 359 -14.78 -5.24 7.95
C GLY A 359 -15.71 -4.69 9.04
N PHE A 360 -15.15 -3.97 10.01
CA PHE A 360 -15.90 -2.97 10.78
C PHE A 360 -15.69 -1.63 10.08
N ASN A 361 -16.62 -1.30 9.18
CA ASN A 361 -16.71 0.05 8.65
C ASN A 361 -17.15 0.96 9.79
N LEU A 362 -16.17 1.54 10.49
CA LEU A 362 -16.37 2.70 11.33
C LEU A 362 -16.72 3.87 10.40
N GLU A 363 -17.98 3.91 9.94
CA GLU A 363 -18.51 5.09 9.27
C GLU A 363 -18.26 6.28 10.19
N THR A 364 -17.60 7.31 9.66
CA THR A 364 -17.23 8.54 10.35
C THR A 364 -18.45 9.44 10.60
N LYS A 365 -19.53 8.86 11.12
CA LYS A 365 -20.63 9.59 11.75
C LYS A 365 -20.06 10.20 13.03
N PRO A 366 -20.12 11.53 13.23
CA PRO A 366 -19.52 12.19 14.39
C PRO A 366 -20.05 11.70 15.75
N GLU A 367 -21.19 11.02 15.75
CA GLU A 367 -21.96 10.64 16.94
C GLU A 367 -21.74 9.17 17.35
N SER A 368 -21.40 8.27 16.42
CA SER A 368 -21.13 6.86 16.74
C SER A 368 -19.66 6.65 17.09
N ARG A 369 -19.28 7.04 18.32
CA ARG A 369 -17.99 6.68 18.94
C ARG A 369 -17.91 5.19 19.33
N GLU A 370 -18.32 4.28 18.44
CA GLU A 370 -18.14 2.84 18.63
C GLU A 370 -16.68 2.46 18.34
N MET A 371 -15.77 2.95 19.18
CA MET A 371 -14.39 2.48 19.22
C MET A 371 -14.43 0.99 19.60
N LEU A 372 -13.85 0.14 18.75
CA LEU A 372 -13.73 -1.30 19.02
C LEU A 372 -13.16 -1.50 20.43
N SER A 373 -13.90 -2.16 21.29
CA SER A 373 -13.63 -2.24 22.73
C SER A 373 -14.13 -3.55 23.30
N ARG A 374 -13.50 -4.02 24.39
CA ARG A 374 -13.84 -5.29 25.02
C ARG A 374 -15.30 -5.34 25.48
N SER A 375 -15.81 -4.26 26.04
CA SER A 375 -17.20 -4.13 26.50
C SER A 375 -18.21 -4.20 25.34
N SER A 376 -17.94 -3.48 24.25
CA SER A 376 -18.76 -3.55 23.02
C SER A 376 -18.76 -4.96 22.43
N LEU A 377 -17.59 -5.61 22.33
CA LEU A 377 -17.48 -6.99 21.87
C LEU A 377 -18.31 -7.95 22.72
N LEU A 378 -18.19 -7.94 24.05
CA LEU A 378 -18.98 -8.84 24.92
C LEU A 378 -20.49 -8.60 24.80
N ALA A 379 -20.93 -7.35 24.66
CA ALA A 379 -22.34 -7.01 24.39
C ALA A 379 -22.81 -7.52 23.01
N GLU A 380 -21.96 -7.43 21.98
CA GLU A 380 -22.22 -8.00 20.66
C GLU A 380 -22.33 -9.54 20.70
N LEU A 381 -21.44 -10.23 21.43
CA LEU A 381 -21.49 -11.70 21.60
C LEU A 381 -22.79 -12.17 22.26
N ALA A 382 -23.28 -11.43 23.25
CA ALA A 382 -24.57 -11.68 23.87
C ALA A 382 -25.73 -11.44 22.88
N SER A 383 -25.78 -10.26 22.25
CA SER A 383 -26.88 -9.87 21.34
C SER A 383 -27.00 -10.73 20.08
N LYS A 384 -25.89 -11.25 19.53
CA LYS A 384 -25.90 -12.15 18.36
C LYS A 384 -26.12 -13.63 18.69
N GLY A 385 -26.34 -13.95 19.97
CA GLY A 385 -26.55 -15.33 20.41
C GLY A 385 -25.34 -16.22 20.11
N VAL A 386 -24.14 -15.77 20.49
CA VAL A 386 -22.94 -16.64 20.52
C VAL A 386 -23.02 -17.55 21.74
N MET A 387 -23.43 -17.00 22.89
CA MET A 387 -23.54 -17.68 24.19
C MET A 387 -24.48 -18.91 24.24
N SER A 388 -25.33 -19.11 23.23
CA SER A 388 -26.18 -20.30 23.09
C SER A 388 -25.49 -21.46 22.33
N CYS A 389 -24.37 -21.20 21.64
CA CYS A 389 -23.61 -22.20 20.88
C CYS A 389 -22.35 -22.70 21.59
N VAL A 390 -21.96 -22.04 22.70
CA VAL A 390 -20.69 -22.24 23.43
C VAL A 390 -20.72 -23.50 24.31
N THR A 391 -19.56 -24.08 24.61
CA THR A 391 -19.44 -25.22 25.56
C THR A 391 -19.75 -24.76 27.00
N GLN A 392 -20.39 -25.60 27.81
CA GLN A 392 -20.87 -25.19 29.13
C GLN A 392 -19.74 -24.65 30.03
N GLU A 393 -18.57 -25.26 30.03
CA GLU A 393 -17.40 -24.81 30.81
C GLU A 393 -16.95 -23.38 30.44
N VAL A 394 -17.07 -23.01 29.17
CA VAL A 394 -16.70 -21.68 28.66
C VAL A 394 -17.81 -20.65 28.95
N LYS A 395 -19.07 -21.09 29.05
CA LYS A 395 -20.17 -20.26 29.54
C LYS A 395 -20.06 -20.00 31.03
N ASP A 396 -19.69 -21.02 31.81
CA ASP A 396 -19.49 -20.93 33.26
C ASP A 396 -18.33 -20.00 33.60
N ILE A 397 -17.17 -20.12 32.92
CA ILE A 397 -16.03 -19.23 33.17
C ILE A 397 -16.31 -17.77 32.76
N TYR A 398 -17.08 -17.55 31.70
CA TYR A 398 -17.55 -16.21 31.32
C TYR A 398 -18.41 -15.59 32.43
N HIS A 399 -19.40 -16.33 32.95
CA HIS A 399 -20.25 -15.85 34.03
C HIS A 399 -19.45 -15.54 35.30
N LEU A 400 -18.54 -16.46 35.66
CA LEU A 400 -17.67 -16.33 36.82
C LEU A 400 -16.77 -15.09 36.76
N LEU A 401 -16.19 -14.76 35.60
CA LEU A 401 -15.21 -13.67 35.48
C LEU A 401 -15.83 -12.29 35.22
N GLU A 402 -17.05 -12.21 34.65
CA GLU A 402 -17.67 -10.93 34.26
C GLU A 402 -18.91 -10.54 35.08
N HIS A 403 -19.61 -11.48 35.73
CA HIS A 403 -20.87 -11.21 36.43
C HIS A 403 -20.84 -11.55 37.92
N GLU A 404 -20.06 -12.55 38.35
CA GLU A 404 -19.99 -12.99 39.74
C GLU A 404 -19.02 -12.17 40.60
N PHE A 405 -19.36 -11.98 41.88
CA PHE A 405 -18.52 -11.26 42.86
C PHE A 405 -18.14 -12.19 44.02
N TYR A 406 -16.96 -12.82 43.94
CA TYR A 406 -16.42 -13.74 44.95
C TYR A 406 -14.98 -13.35 45.35
N PRO A 407 -14.78 -12.29 46.16
CA PRO A 407 -13.45 -11.75 46.46
C PRO A 407 -12.45 -12.71 47.11
N SER A 408 -12.90 -13.81 47.73
CA SER A 408 -12.04 -14.86 48.30
C SER A 408 -11.83 -16.07 47.39
N ASP A 409 -12.86 -16.44 46.62
CA ASP A 409 -12.94 -17.77 46.00
C ASP A 409 -12.84 -17.74 44.47
N LEU A 410 -12.87 -16.56 43.83
CA LEU A 410 -12.98 -16.42 42.37
C LEU A 410 -11.94 -17.27 41.63
N ALA A 411 -10.68 -17.17 42.03
CA ALA A 411 -9.56 -17.88 41.41
C ALA A 411 -9.59 -19.40 41.71
N LEU A 412 -9.95 -19.80 42.94
CA LEU A 412 -10.14 -21.21 43.31
C LEU A 412 -11.27 -21.87 42.50
N LYS A 413 -12.37 -21.15 42.25
CA LYS A 413 -13.49 -21.61 41.41
C LYS A 413 -13.15 -21.63 39.91
N ALA A 414 -12.27 -20.73 39.45
CA ALA A 414 -11.85 -20.68 38.05
C ALA A 414 -10.86 -21.81 37.68
N LEU A 415 -9.97 -22.22 38.59
CA LEU A 415 -8.96 -23.28 38.37
C LEU A 415 -9.51 -24.59 37.75
N PRO A 416 -10.57 -25.24 38.27
CA PRO A 416 -11.11 -26.46 37.67
C PRO A 416 -11.72 -26.23 36.29
N LEU A 417 -12.24 -25.02 36.00
CA LEU A 417 -12.77 -24.68 34.66
C LEU A 417 -11.63 -24.46 33.66
N ILE A 418 -10.59 -23.71 34.04
CA ILE A 418 -9.37 -23.50 33.23
C ILE A 418 -8.70 -24.85 32.92
N THR A 419 -8.59 -25.74 33.91
CA THR A 419 -8.02 -27.09 33.76
C THR A 419 -8.87 -28.00 32.83
N LYS A 420 -10.19 -27.80 32.76
CA LYS A 420 -11.04 -28.48 31.76
C LYS A 420 -10.80 -27.88 30.37
N ILE A 421 -10.78 -26.56 30.26
CA ILE A 421 -10.57 -25.83 28.99
C ILE A 421 -9.22 -26.17 28.36
N SER A 422 -8.16 -26.37 29.14
CA SER A 422 -6.84 -26.79 28.61
C SER A 422 -6.86 -28.15 27.92
N LYS A 423 -7.82 -29.02 28.27
CA LYS A 423 -8.03 -30.35 27.67
C LYS A 423 -9.05 -30.32 26.52
N LEU A 424 -9.71 -29.20 26.27
CA LEU A 424 -10.64 -29.01 25.16
C LEU A 424 -9.91 -28.43 23.95
N GLY A 425 -10.02 -29.09 22.81
CA GLY A 425 -9.40 -28.70 21.55
C GLY A 425 -9.36 -29.85 20.57
N GLY A 426 -8.97 -29.57 19.33
CA GLY A 426 -8.81 -30.61 18.31
C GLY A 426 -8.86 -30.08 16.87
N LYS A 427 -8.65 -31.01 15.94
CA LYS A 427 -8.85 -30.81 14.51
C LYS A 427 -10.35 -30.82 14.21
N LEU A 428 -10.83 -29.80 13.50
CA LEU A 428 -12.23 -29.71 13.10
C LEU A 428 -12.50 -30.61 11.88
N SER A 429 -13.77 -30.91 11.63
CA SER A 429 -14.17 -31.71 10.47
C SER A 429 -13.71 -31.07 9.15
N THR A 430 -13.50 -31.85 8.08
CA THR A 430 -13.04 -31.37 6.76
C THR A 430 -13.94 -30.31 6.11
N ALA A 431 -15.18 -30.15 6.58
CA ALA A 431 -16.12 -29.10 6.17
C ALA A 431 -15.85 -27.72 6.84
N SER A 432 -14.97 -27.68 7.85
CA SER A 432 -14.47 -26.48 8.48
C SER A 432 -13.12 -26.11 7.86
N SER A 433 -12.96 -24.89 7.37
CA SER A 433 -11.65 -24.35 6.96
C SER A 433 -10.75 -23.97 8.16
N VAL A 434 -11.27 -24.22 9.38
CA VAL A 434 -10.64 -24.42 10.70
C VAL A 434 -9.62 -25.57 10.80
N PRO A 435 -8.29 -25.48 10.55
CA PRO A 435 -7.48 -26.70 10.52
C PRO A 435 -7.36 -27.36 11.90
N GLU A 436 -7.19 -26.54 12.93
CA GLU A 436 -7.10 -26.95 14.32
C GLU A 436 -7.50 -25.79 15.23
N VAL A 437 -8.15 -26.08 16.36
CA VAL A 437 -8.45 -25.11 17.43
C VAL A 437 -7.85 -25.63 18.73
N GLN A 438 -6.86 -24.91 19.24
CA GLN A 438 -6.18 -25.20 20.51
C GLN A 438 -6.66 -24.20 21.57
N LEU A 439 -7.71 -24.53 22.33
CA LEU A 439 -8.23 -23.63 23.38
C LEU A 439 -7.21 -23.42 24.52
N ALA A 440 -6.26 -24.35 24.67
CA ALA A 440 -5.12 -24.24 25.57
C ALA A 440 -4.30 -22.94 25.39
N GLN A 441 -4.25 -22.35 24.18
CA GLN A 441 -3.51 -21.11 23.93
C GLN A 441 -4.03 -19.91 24.76
N TYR A 442 -5.29 -19.95 25.19
CA TYR A 442 -5.91 -18.88 25.98
C TYR A 442 -5.68 -19.04 27.49
N VAL A 443 -5.22 -20.20 27.97
CA VAL A 443 -5.07 -20.49 29.42
C VAL A 443 -4.26 -19.43 30.17
N PRO A 444 -3.05 -19.00 29.73
CA PRO A 444 -2.27 -17.98 30.43
C PRO A 444 -2.96 -16.61 30.47
N ALA A 445 -3.81 -16.31 29.48
CA ALA A 445 -4.58 -15.06 29.44
C ALA A 445 -5.77 -15.12 30.41
N LEU A 446 -6.42 -16.28 30.55
CA LEU A 446 -7.51 -16.50 31.52
C LEU A 446 -7.02 -16.47 32.97
N GLU A 447 -5.85 -17.06 33.27
CA GLU A 447 -5.23 -17.01 34.60
C GLU A 447 -4.86 -15.58 35.00
N ARG A 448 -4.33 -14.80 34.05
CA ARG A 448 -4.12 -13.35 34.21
C ARG A 448 -5.42 -12.59 34.41
N LEU A 449 -6.47 -12.84 33.61
CA LEU A 449 -7.76 -12.17 33.79
C LEU A 449 -8.38 -12.50 35.16
N ALA A 450 -8.35 -13.77 35.59
CA ALA A 450 -8.84 -14.19 36.90
C ALA A 450 -8.08 -13.49 38.04
N THR A 451 -6.77 -13.38 37.93
CA THR A 451 -5.92 -12.62 38.87
C THR A 451 -6.30 -11.13 38.90
N MET A 452 -6.45 -10.50 37.73
CA MET A 452 -6.84 -9.09 37.61
C MET A 452 -8.24 -8.82 38.18
N ARG A 453 -9.22 -9.67 37.88
CA ARG A 453 -10.58 -9.59 38.44
C ARG A 453 -10.58 -9.82 39.94
N LEU A 454 -9.80 -10.76 40.45
CA LEU A 454 -9.64 -10.95 41.90
C LEU A 454 -9.06 -9.70 42.56
N LEU A 455 -7.96 -9.13 42.05
CA LEU A 455 -7.39 -7.88 42.57
C LEU A 455 -8.40 -6.72 42.58
N GLN A 456 -9.21 -6.60 41.52
CA GLN A 456 -10.31 -5.64 41.44
C GLN A 456 -11.35 -5.90 42.55
N GLN A 457 -11.85 -7.13 42.68
CA GLN A 457 -12.85 -7.52 43.69
C GLN A 457 -12.35 -7.46 45.13
N VAL A 458 -11.07 -7.73 45.37
CA VAL A 458 -10.42 -7.59 46.68
C VAL A 458 -10.25 -6.12 47.04
N SER A 459 -9.81 -5.27 46.10
CA SER A 459 -9.80 -3.81 46.31
C SER A 459 -11.21 -3.24 46.55
N ASN A 460 -12.24 -3.86 45.95
CA ASN A 460 -13.63 -3.96 46.41
C ASN A 460 -13.82 -3.72 47.91
N VAL A 461 -13.31 -4.67 48.70
CA VAL A 461 -13.76 -4.97 50.07
C VAL A 461 -12.69 -4.66 51.12
N TYR A 462 -11.41 -4.87 50.79
CA TYR A 462 -10.31 -4.79 51.75
C TYR A 462 -9.54 -3.47 51.64
N GLN A 463 -9.20 -2.86 52.78
CA GLN A 463 -8.29 -1.71 52.83
C GLN A 463 -6.82 -2.14 52.89
N SER A 464 -6.52 -3.25 53.56
CA SER A 464 -5.20 -3.88 53.59
C SER A 464 -5.31 -5.39 53.80
N MET A 465 -4.32 -6.14 53.31
CA MET A 465 -4.21 -7.59 53.47
C MET A 465 -2.74 -8.02 53.53
N LYS A 466 -2.44 -9.23 54.03
CA LYS A 466 -1.09 -9.80 53.95
C LYS A 466 -0.79 -10.33 52.55
N ILE A 467 0.46 -10.24 52.14
CA ILE A 467 0.99 -10.81 50.88
C ILE A 467 0.74 -12.32 50.82
N GLU A 468 1.02 -13.05 51.90
CA GLU A 468 0.79 -14.49 52.03
C GLU A 468 -0.69 -14.86 51.75
N THR A 469 -1.63 -14.09 52.30
CA THR A 469 -3.07 -14.30 52.12
C THR A 469 -3.49 -14.05 50.67
N LEU A 470 -2.95 -13.01 50.03
CA LEU A 470 -3.22 -12.73 48.61
C LEU A 470 -2.66 -13.84 47.71
N SER A 471 -1.44 -14.31 47.99
CA SER A 471 -0.82 -15.41 47.24
C SER A 471 -1.61 -16.72 47.43
N GLY A 472 -2.09 -17.01 48.64
CA GLY A 472 -2.91 -18.19 48.91
C GLY A 472 -4.29 -18.19 48.24
N MET A 473 -4.82 -17.01 47.89
CA MET A 473 -6.05 -16.88 47.10
C MET A 473 -5.84 -17.16 45.60
N ILE A 474 -4.61 -17.10 45.10
CA ILE A 474 -4.28 -17.22 43.67
C ILE A 474 -3.47 -18.51 43.43
N PRO A 475 -4.11 -19.64 43.08
CA PRO A 475 -3.42 -20.93 42.92
C PRO A 475 -2.61 -21.03 41.61
N PHE A 476 -2.71 -20.05 40.71
CA PHE A 476 -2.09 -20.08 39.37
C PHE A 476 -0.62 -19.65 39.35
N PHE A 477 -0.25 -18.76 40.26
CA PHE A 477 0.93 -17.91 40.12
C PHE A 477 1.63 -17.69 41.45
N ASP A 478 2.96 -17.78 41.44
CA ASP A 478 3.78 -17.31 42.56
C ASP A 478 3.61 -15.80 42.77
N PHE A 479 3.83 -15.34 44.00
CA PHE A 479 3.65 -13.92 44.34
C PHE A 479 4.45 -12.97 43.43
N SER A 480 5.64 -13.35 42.94
CA SER A 480 6.41 -12.52 41.98
C SER A 480 5.66 -12.26 40.67
N GLN A 481 4.90 -13.24 40.17
CA GLN A 481 4.09 -13.07 38.97
C GLN A 481 2.80 -12.29 39.27
N VAL A 482 2.18 -12.52 40.43
CA VAL A 482 1.03 -11.73 40.93
C VAL A 482 1.43 -10.26 41.12
N GLU A 483 2.61 -9.99 41.66
CA GLU A 483 3.17 -8.65 41.83
C GLU A 483 3.38 -7.96 40.48
N LYS A 484 3.96 -8.65 39.50
CA LYS A 484 4.11 -8.12 38.13
C LYS A 484 2.76 -7.73 37.51
N VAL A 485 1.76 -8.61 37.60
CA VAL A 485 0.39 -8.34 37.14
C VAL A 485 -0.24 -7.18 37.91
N SER A 486 0.03 -7.07 39.22
CA SER A 486 -0.44 -5.98 40.07
C SER A 486 0.18 -4.63 39.69
N VAL A 487 1.48 -4.59 39.37
CA VAL A 487 2.18 -3.37 38.91
C VAL A 487 1.63 -2.92 37.57
N ASP A 488 1.39 -3.84 36.64
CA ASP A 488 0.74 -3.54 35.35
C ASP A 488 -0.68 -2.97 35.57
N ALA A 489 -1.46 -3.55 36.49
CA ALA A 489 -2.79 -3.07 36.88
C ALA A 489 -2.79 -1.64 37.47
N VAL A 490 -1.82 -1.34 38.34
CA VAL A 490 -1.65 -0.01 38.94
C VAL A 490 -1.21 1.02 37.90
N LYS A 491 -0.28 0.65 37.01
CA LYS A 491 0.20 1.53 35.93
C LYS A 491 -0.94 1.99 35.02
N GLN A 492 -1.87 1.08 34.69
CA GLN A 492 -3.05 1.39 33.88
C GLN A 492 -4.24 1.97 34.69
N LYS A 493 -4.04 2.28 35.99
CA LYS A 493 -5.09 2.70 36.95
C LYS A 493 -6.31 1.78 37.02
N PHE A 494 -6.16 0.50 36.68
CA PHE A 494 -7.21 -0.50 36.82
C PHE A 494 -7.48 -0.85 38.30
N VAL A 495 -6.44 -0.84 39.13
CA VAL A 495 -6.53 -1.00 40.60
C VAL A 495 -5.60 0.00 41.28
N SER A 496 -6.06 0.63 42.36
CA SER A 496 -5.24 1.50 43.21
C SER A 496 -4.70 0.71 44.41
N MET A 497 -3.46 0.21 44.32
CA MET A 497 -2.80 -0.51 45.41
C MET A 497 -1.33 -0.10 45.60
N ARG A 498 -0.80 -0.38 46.79
CA ARG A 498 0.61 -0.26 47.17
C ARG A 498 1.06 -1.55 47.84
N VAL A 499 2.28 -2.00 47.57
CA VAL A 499 2.90 -3.17 48.20
C VAL A 499 3.95 -2.67 49.20
N ASP A 500 3.81 -3.05 50.47
CA ASP A 500 4.75 -2.79 51.56
C ASP A 500 5.47 -4.10 51.89
N HIS A 501 6.63 -4.32 51.24
CA HIS A 501 7.50 -5.47 51.46
C HIS A 501 8.11 -5.52 52.86
N MET A 502 8.25 -4.39 53.56
CA MET A 502 8.76 -4.40 54.94
C MET A 502 7.74 -4.98 55.93
N LYS A 503 6.44 -4.82 55.64
CA LYS A 503 5.34 -5.35 56.46
C LYS A 503 4.67 -6.60 55.89
N ASN A 504 5.18 -7.12 54.77
CA ASN A 504 4.54 -8.17 53.96
C ASN A 504 3.05 -7.92 53.72
N ALA A 505 2.68 -6.68 53.36
CA ALA A 505 1.30 -6.23 53.27
C ALA A 505 0.99 -5.50 51.96
N VAL A 506 -0.22 -5.72 51.43
CA VAL A 506 -0.80 -4.97 50.32
C VAL A 506 -1.83 -3.99 50.88
N ILE A 507 -1.80 -2.74 50.43
CA ILE A 507 -2.64 -1.64 50.89
C ILE A 507 -3.43 -1.07 49.70
N PHE A 508 -4.75 -1.16 49.74
CA PHE A 508 -5.64 -0.67 48.68
C PHE A 508 -6.04 0.78 48.94
N CYS A 509 -5.68 1.66 48.01
CA CYS A 509 -5.70 3.11 48.17
C CYS A 509 -6.98 3.75 47.62
N LYS A 510 -8.14 3.41 48.22
CA LYS A 510 -9.46 3.95 47.83
C LYS A 510 -9.81 5.34 48.36
N LYS A 511 -9.11 5.82 49.39
CA LYS A 511 -9.43 7.07 50.11
C LYS A 511 -8.51 8.25 49.75
N SER A 512 -7.91 8.25 48.57
CA SER A 512 -7.17 9.42 48.06
C SER A 512 -8.13 10.49 47.54
N LEU A 513 -7.70 11.76 47.54
CA LEU A 513 -8.46 12.88 46.95
C LEU A 513 -8.81 12.68 45.46
N GLU A 514 -8.07 11.82 44.76
CA GLU A 514 -8.29 11.53 43.34
C GLU A 514 -9.31 10.40 43.08
N SER A 515 -9.83 9.72 44.11
CA SER A 515 -10.67 8.53 43.93
C SER A 515 -12.09 8.85 43.42
N ASP A 516 -12.62 7.99 42.55
CA ASP A 516 -13.90 8.22 41.87
C ASP A 516 -15.08 8.43 42.83
N GLY A 517 -15.06 7.77 44.01
CA GLY A 517 -16.07 7.94 45.05
C GLY A 517 -16.17 9.34 45.67
N LEU A 518 -15.14 10.18 45.49
CA LEU A 518 -15.18 11.61 45.84
C LEU A 518 -15.52 12.50 44.63
N ARG A 519 -15.09 12.13 43.40
CA ARG A 519 -15.40 12.88 42.17
C ARG A 519 -16.89 12.93 41.88
N ASP A 520 -17.54 11.76 41.92
CA ASP A 520 -18.97 11.64 41.58
C ASP A 520 -19.89 11.90 42.77
N HIS A 521 -19.35 12.32 43.92
CA HIS A 521 -20.13 12.45 45.16
C HIS A 521 -21.25 13.48 45.05
N LEU A 522 -20.98 14.61 44.39
CA LEU A 522 -21.99 15.65 44.13
C LEU A 522 -23.04 15.22 43.11
N ALA A 523 -22.66 14.45 42.09
CA ALA A 523 -23.59 13.92 41.09
C ALA A 523 -24.53 12.87 41.72
N ASN A 524 -23.97 11.92 42.46
CA ASN A 524 -24.73 10.93 43.23
C ASN A 524 -25.65 11.61 44.26
N PHE A 525 -25.17 12.60 45.01
CA PHE A 525 -26.00 13.36 45.94
C PHE A 525 -27.15 14.08 45.22
N ALA A 526 -26.89 14.74 44.10
CA ALA A 526 -27.92 15.41 43.31
C ALA A 526 -28.95 14.42 42.72
N GLU A 527 -28.53 13.24 42.27
CA GLU A 527 -29.44 12.21 41.75
C GLU A 527 -30.33 11.64 42.87
N GLN A 528 -29.74 11.28 44.02
CA GLN A 528 -30.48 10.74 45.16
C GLN A 528 -31.41 11.80 45.79
N LEU A 529 -30.98 13.06 45.87
CA LEU A 529 -31.82 14.16 46.32
C LEU A 529 -32.97 14.44 45.34
N ASN A 530 -32.75 14.32 44.02
CA ASN A 530 -33.84 14.41 43.04
C ASN A 530 -34.81 13.23 43.16
N LYS A 531 -34.34 11.99 43.39
CA LYS A 531 -35.21 10.82 43.66
C LYS A 531 -36.03 11.03 44.94
N ALA A 532 -35.41 11.47 46.03
CA ALA A 532 -36.10 11.81 47.28
C ALA A 532 -37.14 12.92 47.07
N ARG A 533 -36.79 13.98 46.35
CA ARG A 533 -37.70 15.08 46.00
C ARG A 533 -38.89 14.62 45.15
N GLN A 534 -38.68 13.73 44.17
CA GLN A 534 -39.77 13.15 43.37
C GLN A 534 -40.73 12.28 44.19
N MET A 535 -40.23 11.62 45.26
CA MET A 535 -41.06 10.86 46.20
C MET A 535 -41.83 11.76 47.18
N ILE A 536 -41.22 12.85 47.67
CA ILE A 536 -41.84 13.77 48.64
C ILE A 536 -42.84 14.72 47.95
N TYR A 537 -42.49 15.25 46.79
CA TYR A 537 -43.35 16.08 45.94
C TYR A 537 -43.49 15.42 44.56
N PRO A 538 -44.42 14.46 44.41
CA PRO A 538 -44.82 13.94 43.10
C PRO A 538 -45.26 15.12 42.21
N PRO A 539 -44.78 15.23 40.96
CA PRO A 539 -45.20 16.31 40.08
C PRO A 539 -46.70 16.18 39.80
N ASP A 540 -47.43 17.20 40.21
CA ASP A 540 -48.88 17.33 40.03
C ASP A 540 -49.26 17.04 38.56
N ARG A 541 -50.19 16.10 38.30
CA ARG A 541 -50.66 15.71 36.94
C ARG A 541 -51.46 16.82 36.23
N ARG A 542 -51.24 18.09 36.57
CA ARG A 542 -51.86 19.23 35.87
C ARG A 542 -51.32 19.30 34.45
N SER A 543 -52.22 19.59 33.53
CA SER A 543 -52.00 19.61 32.08
C SER A 543 -50.66 20.26 31.69
N SER A 544 -49.95 19.60 30.78
CA SER A 544 -48.62 20.04 30.37
C SER A 544 -48.67 21.47 29.83
N LYS A 545 -47.65 22.28 30.17
CA LYS A 545 -47.45 23.63 29.60
C LYS A 545 -47.42 23.61 28.06
N LEU A 546 -47.17 22.45 27.45
CA LEU A 546 -47.32 22.18 26.02
C LEU A 546 -48.68 22.63 25.47
N GLY A 547 -49.78 22.41 26.20
CA GLY A 547 -51.13 22.76 25.75
C GLY A 547 -51.30 24.26 25.47
N ALA A 548 -50.64 25.12 26.25
CA ALA A 548 -50.64 26.57 26.05
C ALA A 548 -49.62 27.04 25.00
N LEU A 549 -48.61 26.22 24.68
CA LEU A 549 -47.58 26.53 23.67
C LEU A 549 -48.00 26.15 22.25
N LEU A 550 -48.85 25.12 22.09
CA LEU A 550 -49.32 24.64 20.78
C LEU A 550 -49.89 25.75 19.85
N PRO A 551 -50.73 26.69 20.31
CA PRO A 551 -51.23 27.77 19.45
C PRO A 551 -50.14 28.76 19.02
N SER A 552 -49.12 29.00 19.85
CA SER A 552 -47.99 29.86 19.48
C SER A 552 -47.06 29.20 18.45
N LEU A 553 -46.99 27.87 18.45
CA LEU A 553 -46.11 27.10 17.56
C LEU A 553 -46.56 27.19 16.09
N THR A 554 -47.87 27.17 15.82
CA THR A 554 -48.39 27.25 14.45
C THR A 554 -48.07 28.58 13.78
N GLU A 555 -48.12 29.70 14.52
CA GLU A 555 -47.69 31.01 14.02
C GLU A 555 -46.18 31.07 13.73
N VAL A 556 -45.35 30.50 14.61
CA VAL A 556 -43.90 30.45 14.43
C VAL A 556 -43.54 29.60 13.20
N VAL A 557 -44.18 28.44 13.04
CA VAL A 557 -44.01 27.57 11.86
C VAL A 557 -44.43 28.30 10.58
N ALA A 558 -45.54 29.03 10.58
CA ALA A 558 -45.98 29.81 9.41
C ALA A 558 -45.01 30.95 9.04
N LYS A 559 -44.42 31.61 10.04
CA LYS A 559 -43.39 32.66 9.85
C LYS A 559 -42.09 32.08 9.29
N GLU A 560 -41.58 31.00 9.87
CA GLU A 560 -40.36 30.32 9.38
C GLU A 560 -40.56 29.68 8.00
N HIS A 561 -41.73 29.13 7.69
CA HIS A 561 -42.03 28.63 6.35
C HIS A 561 -41.93 29.73 5.27
N LYS A 562 -42.52 30.91 5.52
CA LYS A 562 -42.37 32.09 4.63
C LYS A 562 -40.91 32.53 4.49
N ARG A 563 -40.15 32.53 5.60
CA ARG A 563 -38.72 32.88 5.63
C ARG A 563 -37.88 31.90 4.80
N LEU A 564 -38.18 30.60 4.87
CA LEU A 564 -37.51 29.56 4.10
C LEU A 564 -37.83 29.65 2.60
N LEU A 565 -39.07 29.95 2.22
CA LEU A 565 -39.44 30.19 0.82
C LEU A 565 -38.72 31.42 0.23
N ALA A 566 -38.67 32.53 0.97
CA ALA A 566 -37.91 33.72 0.58
C ALA A 566 -36.41 33.40 0.44
N ARG A 567 -35.83 32.66 1.38
CA ARG A 567 -34.43 32.20 1.33
C ARG A 567 -34.17 31.31 0.12
N LYS A 568 -35.09 30.40 -0.24
CA LYS A 568 -34.97 29.56 -1.44
C LYS A 568 -34.85 30.43 -2.69
N SER A 569 -35.75 31.40 -2.88
CA SER A 569 -35.74 32.30 -4.05
C SER A 569 -34.44 33.11 -4.16
N ILE A 570 -33.87 33.57 -3.02
CA ILE A 570 -32.58 34.28 -3.00
C ILE A 570 -31.42 33.35 -3.41
N ILE A 571 -31.42 32.10 -2.94
CA ILE A 571 -30.39 31.11 -3.31
C ILE A 571 -30.49 30.73 -4.80
N GLU A 572 -31.70 30.58 -5.32
CA GLU A 572 -31.98 30.23 -6.72
C GLU A 572 -31.49 31.33 -7.66
N LYS A 573 -31.78 32.62 -7.36
CA LYS A 573 -31.23 33.76 -8.11
C LYS A 573 -29.70 33.84 -8.06
N ARG A 574 -29.09 33.63 -6.89
CA ARG A 574 -27.61 33.64 -6.77
C ARG A 574 -26.95 32.51 -7.54
N LYS A 575 -27.60 31.34 -7.67
CA LYS A 575 -27.14 30.27 -8.56
C LYS A 575 -27.19 30.69 -10.02
N GLU A 576 -28.31 31.25 -10.49
CA GLU A 576 -28.41 31.75 -11.87
C GLU A 576 -27.36 32.82 -12.19
N GLU A 577 -27.09 33.74 -11.26
CA GLU A 577 -26.03 34.76 -11.41
C GLU A 577 -24.64 34.12 -11.49
N GLN A 578 -24.35 33.14 -10.63
CA GLN A 578 -23.07 32.42 -10.62
C GLN A 578 -22.87 31.56 -11.88
N GLU A 579 -23.92 30.89 -12.37
CA GLU A 579 -23.89 30.12 -13.63
C GLU A 579 -23.66 31.04 -14.84
N ARG A 580 -24.26 32.24 -14.87
CA ARG A 580 -23.97 33.25 -15.92
C ARG A 580 -22.51 33.69 -15.89
N GLN A 581 -21.97 34.00 -14.72
CA GLN A 581 -20.56 34.42 -14.58
C GLN A 581 -19.58 33.34 -15.02
N LEU A 582 -19.82 32.07 -14.66
CA LEU A 582 -19.00 30.95 -15.12
C LEU A 582 -19.03 30.82 -16.65
N LEU A 583 -20.23 30.96 -17.24
CA LEU A 583 -20.43 30.82 -18.68
C LEU A 583 -19.91 32.02 -19.49
N GLU A 584 -19.75 33.19 -18.88
CA GLU A 584 -19.00 34.32 -19.45
C GLU A 584 -17.49 34.11 -19.38
N MET A 585 -16.95 33.62 -18.26
CA MET A 585 -15.53 33.28 -18.14
C MET A 585 -15.10 32.18 -19.12
N GLU A 586 -15.94 31.16 -19.32
CA GLU A 586 -15.66 30.07 -20.28
C GLU A 586 -15.57 30.60 -21.73
N ARG A 587 -16.48 31.49 -22.15
CA ARG A 587 -16.39 32.17 -23.46
C ARG A 587 -15.14 33.04 -23.58
N GLU A 588 -14.74 33.73 -22.50
CA GLU A 588 -13.49 34.49 -22.50
C GLU A 588 -12.27 33.57 -22.70
N GLU A 589 -12.20 32.44 -22.00
CA GLU A 589 -11.15 31.45 -22.17
C GLU A 589 -11.09 30.87 -23.59
N GLU A 590 -12.24 30.49 -24.16
CA GLU A 590 -12.31 30.05 -25.56
C GLU A 590 -11.79 31.15 -26.52
N SER A 591 -12.19 32.41 -26.30
CA SER A 591 -11.71 33.53 -27.11
C SER A 591 -10.18 33.73 -26.99
N LYS A 592 -9.61 33.51 -25.80
CA LYS A 592 -8.16 33.57 -25.55
C LYS A 592 -7.44 32.40 -26.25
N ARG A 593 -7.99 31.18 -26.21
CA ARG A 593 -7.46 30.01 -26.95
C ARG A 593 -7.47 30.23 -28.46
N LEU A 594 -8.57 30.75 -29.02
CA LEU A 594 -8.68 31.06 -30.45
C LEU A 594 -7.70 32.15 -30.91
N ARG A 595 -7.44 33.17 -30.07
CA ARG A 595 -6.41 34.19 -30.33
C ARG A 595 -5.00 33.58 -30.33
N LEU A 596 -4.69 32.70 -29.38
CA LEU A 596 -3.40 32.01 -29.35
C LEU A 596 -3.18 31.13 -30.58
N LEU A 597 -4.21 30.40 -31.03
CA LEU A 597 -4.15 29.58 -32.26
C LEU A 597 -3.85 30.42 -33.50
N LYS A 598 -4.53 31.56 -33.68
CA LYS A 598 -4.23 32.50 -34.78
C LYS A 598 -2.80 33.04 -34.73
N ILE A 599 -2.30 33.39 -33.54
CA ILE A 599 -0.92 33.85 -33.37
C ILE A 599 0.08 32.73 -33.75
N THR A 600 -0.21 31.47 -33.44
CA THR A 600 0.64 30.35 -33.87
C THR A 600 0.58 30.10 -35.38
N GLU A 601 -0.59 30.18 -36.01
CA GLU A 601 -0.75 30.05 -37.47
C GLU A 601 -0.01 31.17 -38.22
N GLU A 602 -0.14 32.42 -37.77
CA GLU A 602 0.60 33.56 -38.34
C GLU A 602 2.12 33.40 -38.17
N ALA A 603 2.59 32.82 -37.05
CA ALA A 603 4.00 32.57 -36.82
C ALA A 603 4.55 31.44 -37.73
N GLU A 604 3.77 30.39 -37.99
CA GLU A 604 4.15 29.33 -38.94
C GLU A 604 4.17 29.84 -40.38
N GLN A 605 3.17 30.64 -40.80
CA GLN A 605 3.15 31.26 -42.12
C GLN A 605 4.38 32.17 -42.33
N ARG A 606 4.79 32.95 -41.33
CA ARG A 606 6.01 33.77 -41.40
C ARG A 606 7.27 32.92 -41.54
N ARG A 607 7.37 31.78 -40.84
CA ARG A 607 8.51 30.85 -41.00
C ARG A 607 8.56 30.29 -42.42
N LEU A 608 7.44 29.80 -42.95
CA LEU A 608 7.35 29.27 -44.32
C LEU A 608 7.69 30.33 -45.39
N ALA A 609 7.27 31.58 -45.19
CA ALA A 609 7.64 32.69 -46.06
C ALA A 609 9.17 32.94 -46.06
N THR A 610 9.80 33.00 -44.88
CA THR A 610 11.26 33.17 -44.79
C THR A 610 12.04 32.00 -45.40
N GLU A 611 11.55 30.76 -45.28
CA GLU A 611 12.18 29.60 -45.91
C GLU A 611 12.02 29.64 -47.44
N PHE A 612 10.88 30.11 -47.95
CA PHE A 612 10.66 30.30 -49.39
C PHE A 612 11.58 31.39 -49.98
N GLU A 613 11.74 32.52 -49.29
CA GLU A 613 12.68 33.58 -49.69
C GLU A 613 14.13 33.08 -49.68
N GLN A 614 14.55 32.31 -48.67
CA GLN A 614 15.87 31.69 -48.65
C GLN A 614 16.09 30.73 -49.82
N ARG A 615 15.09 29.89 -50.16
CA ARG A 615 15.17 29.00 -51.33
C ARG A 615 15.19 29.77 -52.65
N LYS A 616 14.50 30.91 -52.75
CA LYS A 616 14.55 31.80 -53.93
C LYS A 616 15.94 32.43 -54.07
N ASN A 617 16.51 32.95 -52.99
CA ASN A 617 17.86 33.54 -52.98
C ASN A 617 18.94 32.48 -53.30
N GLN A 618 18.78 31.23 -52.83
CA GLN A 618 19.65 30.10 -53.20
C GLN A 618 19.49 29.61 -54.65
N ARG A 619 18.42 29.99 -55.37
CA ARG A 619 18.33 29.80 -56.82
C ARG A 619 19.06 30.91 -57.55
N ILE A 620 18.79 32.16 -57.18
CA ILE A 620 19.43 33.35 -57.77
C ILE A 620 20.95 33.28 -57.62
N LEU A 621 21.46 32.86 -56.45
CA LEU A 621 22.91 32.66 -56.25
C LEU A 621 23.50 31.60 -57.19
N ARG A 622 22.81 30.48 -57.43
CA ARG A 622 23.26 29.45 -58.39
C ARG A 622 23.18 29.94 -59.84
N GLU A 623 22.17 30.73 -60.17
CA GLU A 623 22.00 31.33 -61.50
C GLU A 623 23.09 32.40 -61.80
N ILE A 624 23.59 33.08 -60.76
CA ILE A 624 24.77 33.95 -60.83
C ILE A 624 26.05 33.11 -60.94
N GLU A 625 26.21 32.07 -60.12
CA GLU A 625 27.38 31.18 -60.12
C GLU A 625 27.53 30.41 -61.45
N GLU A 626 26.42 30.04 -62.10
CA GLU A 626 26.41 29.49 -63.46
C GLU A 626 26.83 30.54 -64.51
N ARG A 627 26.32 31.79 -64.44
CA ARG A 627 26.78 32.88 -65.32
C ARG A 627 28.25 33.23 -65.14
N GLU A 628 28.75 33.30 -63.91
CA GLU A 628 30.18 33.56 -63.66
C GLU A 628 31.05 32.42 -64.20
N ASN A 629 30.58 31.17 -64.17
CA ASN A 629 31.26 30.05 -64.81
C ASN A 629 31.20 30.11 -66.35
N GLU A 630 30.10 30.56 -66.95
CA GLU A 630 30.00 30.79 -68.40
C GLU A 630 30.91 31.95 -68.86
N GLU A 631 30.95 33.07 -68.13
CA GLU A 631 31.85 34.20 -68.41
C GLU A 631 33.33 33.81 -68.19
N ALA A 632 33.66 33.02 -67.16
CA ALA A 632 35.00 32.48 -66.96
C ALA A 632 35.43 31.52 -68.07
N GLN A 633 34.51 30.70 -68.60
CA GLN A 633 34.78 29.85 -69.75
C GLN A 633 34.97 30.66 -71.05
N ALA A 634 34.24 31.76 -71.24
CA ALA A 634 34.45 32.68 -72.34
C ALA A 634 35.83 33.36 -72.27
N LEU A 635 36.22 33.85 -71.08
CA LEU A 635 37.53 34.47 -70.85
C LEU A 635 38.71 33.49 -71.05
N LEU A 636 38.53 32.20 -70.72
CA LEU A 636 39.52 31.16 -71.03
C LEU A 636 39.66 30.91 -72.55
N GLN A 637 38.55 30.90 -73.29
CA GLN A 637 38.58 30.75 -74.76
C GLN A 637 39.13 31.99 -75.50
N GLU A 638 39.04 33.17 -74.90
CA GLU A 638 39.64 34.41 -75.44
C GLU A 638 41.14 34.53 -75.10
N ALA A 639 41.57 34.03 -73.94
CA ALA A 639 42.98 33.99 -73.54
C ALA A 639 43.83 33.04 -74.41
N GLU A 640 43.30 31.91 -74.85
CA GLU A 640 44.02 30.98 -75.75
C GLU A 640 44.26 31.54 -77.17
N LYS A 641 43.56 32.60 -77.58
CA LYS A 641 43.69 33.21 -78.92
C LYS A 641 44.62 34.42 -79.00
N ARG A 642 45.25 34.86 -77.90
CA ARG A 642 46.05 36.11 -77.85
C ARG A 642 47.54 36.00 -77.51
N ILE A 643 48.19 34.83 -77.67
CA ILE A 643 49.67 34.72 -77.53
C ILE A 643 50.34 34.09 -78.77
N LYS A 644 50.49 34.89 -79.85
CA LYS A 644 51.48 34.61 -80.91
C LYS A 644 51.95 35.84 -81.71
N LYS A 645 52.45 36.90 -81.05
CA LYS A 645 53.51 37.82 -81.57
C LYS A 645 53.97 38.90 -80.56
N LYS A 646 55.28 38.91 -80.26
CA LYS A 646 56.19 40.03 -79.83
C LYS A 646 55.56 41.23 -79.05
N GLY A 647 55.94 41.60 -77.83
CA GLY A 647 57.19 41.42 -77.08
C GLY A 647 58.06 42.69 -77.02
N LYS A 648 57.99 43.46 -75.90
CA LYS A 648 59.14 43.94 -75.08
C LYS A 648 58.66 44.78 -73.86
N LYS A 649 59.41 44.72 -72.76
CA LYS A 649 59.15 45.36 -71.44
C LYS A 649 59.88 46.72 -71.32
N PRO A 650 59.61 47.52 -70.26
CA PRO A 650 60.45 47.46 -69.05
C PRO A 650 59.67 47.62 -67.70
N ILE A 651 60.03 46.90 -66.62
CA ILE A 651 60.71 47.38 -65.36
C ILE A 651 59.72 47.89 -64.28
N ILE A 652 59.79 47.61 -62.96
CA ILE A 652 60.48 46.65 -62.03
C ILE A 652 59.56 46.47 -60.78
N GLU A 653 59.98 45.75 -59.71
CA GLU A 653 59.26 45.45 -58.42
C GLU A 653 58.09 44.45 -58.58
N GLY A 654 58.06 43.25 -57.97
CA GLY A 654 58.43 42.85 -56.61
C GLY A 654 57.11 42.60 -55.85
N ASP A 655 56.65 41.39 -55.49
CA ASP A 655 57.36 40.16 -55.15
C ASP A 655 56.65 38.86 -55.59
N LYS A 656 57.31 37.70 -55.42
CA LYS A 656 56.69 36.37 -55.67
C LYS A 656 55.71 35.99 -54.55
N ILE A 657 54.40 36.16 -54.78
CA ILE A 657 53.36 35.57 -53.91
C ILE A 657 53.22 34.08 -54.25
N THR A 658 53.83 33.23 -53.44
CA THR A 658 53.69 31.77 -53.51
C THR A 658 52.27 31.34 -53.13
N LYS A 659 51.82 30.16 -53.57
CA LYS A 659 50.48 29.62 -53.25
C LYS A 659 50.20 29.51 -51.73
N GLN A 660 51.25 29.45 -50.91
CA GLN A 660 51.17 29.50 -49.45
C GLN A 660 50.74 30.89 -48.92
N THR A 661 51.36 31.99 -49.37
CA THR A 661 51.00 33.34 -48.89
C THR A 661 49.59 33.78 -49.30
N LEU A 662 49.06 33.28 -50.44
CA LEU A 662 47.65 33.49 -50.78
C LEU A 662 46.70 32.76 -49.83
N MET A 663 47.07 31.56 -49.38
CA MET A 663 46.30 30.74 -48.43
C MET A 663 46.41 31.30 -47.00
N GLU A 664 47.54 31.91 -46.66
CA GLU A 664 47.78 32.63 -45.40
C GLU A 664 47.00 33.95 -45.36
N LEU A 665 46.89 34.67 -46.49
CA LEU A 665 46.03 35.85 -46.62
C LEU A 665 44.54 35.48 -46.48
N THR A 666 44.05 34.41 -47.10
CA THR A 666 42.65 33.98 -46.87
C THR A 666 42.40 33.47 -45.46
N LEU A 667 43.37 32.81 -44.82
CA LEU A 667 43.25 32.38 -43.41
C LEU A 667 43.27 33.58 -42.45
N THR A 668 44.09 34.60 -42.71
CA THR A 668 44.15 35.82 -41.88
C THR A 668 42.94 36.74 -42.07
N GLU A 669 42.37 36.82 -43.27
CA GLU A 669 41.07 37.47 -43.50
C GLU A 669 39.93 36.71 -42.77
N GLN A 670 39.85 35.38 -42.87
CA GLN A 670 38.87 34.60 -42.10
C GLN A 670 39.05 34.72 -40.57
N LEU A 671 40.29 34.85 -40.09
CA LEU A 671 40.57 35.11 -38.68
C LEU A 671 40.15 36.53 -38.26
N ARG A 672 40.34 37.53 -39.12
CA ARG A 672 39.82 38.90 -38.89
C ARG A 672 38.31 38.92 -38.85
N GLU A 673 37.62 38.30 -39.81
CA GLU A 673 36.16 38.19 -39.83
C GLU A 673 35.64 37.50 -38.55
N ARG A 674 36.29 36.40 -38.12
CA ARG A 674 35.97 35.77 -36.83
C ARG A 674 36.15 36.71 -35.64
N GLN A 675 37.26 37.45 -35.57
CA GLN A 675 37.51 38.40 -34.49
C GLN A 675 36.53 39.59 -34.53
N GLU A 676 36.08 40.03 -35.69
CA GLU A 676 35.04 41.06 -35.81
C GLU A 676 33.66 40.54 -35.40
N MET A 677 33.31 39.31 -35.79
CA MET A 677 32.07 38.66 -35.37
C MET A 677 32.08 38.39 -33.85
N GLU A 678 33.22 38.02 -33.29
CA GLU A 678 33.39 37.88 -31.84
C GLU A 678 33.27 39.23 -31.11
N LYS A 679 33.87 40.31 -31.64
CA LYS A 679 33.66 41.68 -31.12
C LYS A 679 32.20 42.13 -31.22
N LYS A 680 31.49 41.78 -32.30
CA LYS A 680 30.04 42.02 -32.46
C LYS A 680 29.24 41.24 -31.41
N LEU A 681 29.53 39.95 -31.21
CA LEU A 681 28.90 39.12 -30.18
C LEU A 681 29.18 39.63 -28.76
N GLN A 682 30.41 40.07 -28.45
CA GLN A 682 30.74 40.66 -27.15
C GLN A 682 30.02 41.99 -26.90
N LYS A 683 29.84 42.84 -27.93
CA LYS A 683 28.99 44.04 -27.83
C LYS A 683 27.52 43.65 -27.58
N LEU A 684 27.01 42.65 -28.30
CA LEU A 684 25.64 42.17 -28.17
C LEU A 684 25.37 41.59 -26.77
N ALA A 685 26.32 40.80 -26.24
CA ALA A 685 26.29 40.29 -24.87
C ALA A 685 26.26 41.43 -23.83
N LYS A 686 27.08 42.46 -23.99
CA LYS A 686 27.04 43.65 -23.12
C LYS A 686 25.68 44.37 -23.20
N THR A 687 25.12 44.58 -24.39
CA THR A 687 23.78 45.19 -24.52
C THR A 687 22.67 44.34 -23.91
N MET A 688 22.76 43.01 -23.99
CA MET A 688 21.83 42.11 -23.29
C MET A 688 21.95 42.22 -21.77
N ASP A 689 23.17 42.28 -21.24
CA ASP A 689 23.44 42.44 -19.81
C ASP A 689 22.95 43.80 -19.27
N HIS A 690 23.12 44.87 -20.05
CA HIS A 690 22.53 46.18 -19.75
C HIS A 690 20.98 46.16 -19.79
N LEU A 691 20.38 45.49 -20.77
CA LEU A 691 18.92 45.33 -20.86
C LEU A 691 18.34 44.49 -19.71
N GLU A 692 19.02 43.42 -19.29
CA GLU A 692 18.59 42.65 -18.13
C GLU A 692 18.73 43.45 -16.83
N ARG A 693 19.80 44.23 -16.68
CA ARG A 693 19.99 45.11 -15.51
C ARG A 693 18.88 46.15 -15.41
N ALA A 694 18.57 46.86 -16.50
CA ALA A 694 17.46 47.79 -16.57
C ALA A 694 16.10 47.12 -16.25
N LYS A 695 15.85 45.92 -16.80
CA LYS A 695 14.64 45.15 -16.46
C LYS A 695 14.56 44.76 -14.99
N ARG A 696 15.68 44.42 -14.34
CA ARG A 696 15.71 44.12 -12.90
C ARG A 696 15.48 45.37 -12.06
N GLU A 697 16.03 46.51 -12.47
CA GLU A 697 15.84 47.81 -11.83
C GLU A 697 14.38 48.28 -11.89
N GLU A 698 13.68 48.11 -13.02
CA GLU A 698 12.23 48.40 -13.12
C GLU A 698 11.34 47.35 -12.44
N ALA A 699 11.74 46.08 -12.43
CA ALA A 699 10.96 45.01 -11.78
C ALA A 699 11.03 45.05 -10.25
N ALA A 700 12.15 45.51 -9.67
CA ALA A 700 12.36 45.57 -8.22
C ALA A 700 11.23 46.31 -7.47
N PRO A 701 10.85 47.57 -7.81
CA PRO A 701 9.77 48.27 -7.11
C PRO A 701 8.39 47.62 -7.30
N LEU A 702 8.14 46.96 -8.43
CA LEU A 702 6.88 46.24 -8.68
C LEU A 702 6.78 44.97 -7.81
N ILE A 703 7.88 44.24 -7.66
CA ILE A 703 7.96 43.05 -6.79
C ILE A 703 7.81 43.48 -5.33
N GLU A 704 8.47 44.57 -4.91
CA GLU A 704 8.36 45.09 -3.56
C GLU A 704 6.95 45.61 -3.25
N ALA A 705 6.31 46.31 -4.19
CA ALA A 705 4.91 46.74 -4.04
C ALA A 705 3.94 45.56 -3.93
N ALA A 706 4.11 44.52 -4.75
CA ALA A 706 3.31 43.29 -4.67
C ALA A 706 3.54 42.53 -3.35
N TYR A 707 4.77 42.52 -2.84
CA TYR A 707 5.09 41.93 -1.53
C TYR A 707 4.43 42.71 -0.37
N GLN A 708 4.45 44.04 -0.41
CA GLN A 708 3.77 44.87 0.59
C GLN A 708 2.24 44.69 0.55
N GLN A 709 1.64 44.61 -0.65
CA GLN A 709 0.21 44.29 -0.79
C GLN A 709 -0.13 42.93 -0.17
N ARG A 710 0.67 41.90 -0.46
CA ARG A 710 0.49 40.57 0.10
C ARG A 710 0.61 40.53 1.63
N LEU A 711 1.55 41.29 2.22
CA LEU A 711 1.67 41.42 3.67
C LEU A 711 0.43 42.07 4.32
N VAL A 712 -0.23 42.99 3.62
CA VAL A 712 -1.49 43.59 4.07
C VAL A 712 -2.64 42.59 3.95
N GLU A 713 -2.73 41.85 2.85
CA GLU A 713 -3.73 40.78 2.66
C GLU A 713 -3.60 39.66 3.69
N GLU A 714 -2.38 39.16 3.94
CA GLU A 714 -2.11 38.13 4.95
C GLU A 714 -2.44 38.63 6.36
N ARG A 715 -2.18 39.90 6.68
CA ARG A 715 -2.61 40.51 7.96
C ARG A 715 -4.13 40.60 8.08
N LEU A 716 -4.83 41.06 7.03
CA LEU A 716 -6.29 41.16 7.02
C LEU A 716 -6.96 39.77 7.09
N LEU A 717 -6.36 38.74 6.50
CA LEU A 717 -6.81 37.36 6.64
C LEU A 717 -6.61 36.86 8.08
N HIS A 718 -5.43 37.08 8.66
CA HIS A 718 -5.15 36.70 10.04
C HIS A 718 -6.09 37.39 11.05
N ASP A 719 -6.34 38.69 10.88
CA ASP A 719 -7.26 39.45 11.74
C ASP A 719 -8.71 38.92 11.61
N ARG A 720 -9.14 38.52 10.40
CA ARG A 720 -10.45 37.87 10.18
C ARG A 720 -10.52 36.48 10.81
N GLU A 721 -9.47 35.68 10.69
CA GLU A 721 -9.40 34.37 11.34
C GLU A 721 -9.45 34.49 12.87
N GLN A 722 -8.73 35.48 13.44
CA GLN A 722 -8.85 35.79 14.87
C GLN A 722 -10.25 36.27 15.24
N GLN A 723 -10.90 37.13 14.45
CA GLN A 723 -12.27 37.57 14.70
C GLN A 723 -13.25 36.38 14.68
N VAL A 724 -13.17 35.47 13.69
CA VAL A 724 -13.99 34.26 13.63
C VAL A 724 -13.70 33.32 14.81
N HIS A 725 -12.44 33.21 15.24
CA HIS A 725 -12.07 32.42 16.42
C HIS A 725 -12.62 33.05 17.72
N ILE A 726 -12.59 34.37 17.84
CA ILE A 726 -13.17 35.12 18.97
C ILE A 726 -14.70 34.99 18.94
N GLU A 727 -15.35 35.17 17.80
CA GLU A 727 -16.81 35.02 17.65
C GLU A 727 -17.26 33.59 17.97
N SER A 728 -16.57 32.56 17.46
CA SER A 728 -16.91 31.16 17.75
C SER A 728 -16.72 30.80 19.23
N THR A 729 -15.67 31.31 19.88
CA THR A 729 -15.50 31.17 21.35
C THR A 729 -16.51 32.01 22.12
N PHE A 730 -16.91 33.19 21.64
CA PHE A 730 -17.96 34.01 22.26
C PHE A 730 -19.34 33.39 22.11
N VAL A 731 -19.66 32.75 20.98
CA VAL A 731 -20.88 31.93 20.79
C VAL A 731 -20.83 30.72 21.71
N CYS A 732 -19.69 30.03 21.83
CA CYS A 732 -19.56 28.90 22.75
C CYS A 732 -19.75 29.33 24.21
N CYS A 733 -19.08 30.40 24.65
CA CYS A 733 -19.27 31.01 25.97
C CYS A 733 -20.69 31.55 26.17
N SER A 734 -21.34 32.12 25.14
CA SER A 734 -22.73 32.59 25.22
C SER A 734 -23.72 31.43 25.31
N CYS A 735 -23.47 30.31 24.63
CA CYS A 735 -24.23 29.07 24.80
C CYS A 735 -24.05 28.50 26.21
N ILE A 736 -22.83 28.50 26.75
CA ILE A 736 -22.56 28.09 28.14
C ILE A 736 -23.26 29.04 29.12
N PHE A 737 -23.17 30.35 28.93
CA PHE A 737 -23.79 31.35 29.81
C PHE A 737 -25.32 31.35 29.69
N ALA A 738 -25.87 31.11 28.50
CA ALA A 738 -27.29 30.87 28.28
C ALA A 738 -27.76 29.57 28.95
N CYS A 739 -26.94 28.52 28.94
CA CYS A 739 -27.23 27.27 29.65
C CYS A 739 -27.18 27.48 31.17
N VAL A 740 -26.17 28.18 31.70
CA VAL A 740 -26.04 28.52 33.12
C VAL A 740 -27.16 29.46 33.58
N THR A 741 -27.54 30.47 32.78
CA THR A 741 -28.70 31.33 33.11
C THR A 741 -30.03 30.59 32.95
N TRP A 742 -30.15 29.62 32.04
CA TRP A 742 -31.29 28.69 32.03
C TRP A 742 -31.34 27.86 33.32
N ILE A 743 -30.21 27.28 33.75
CA ILE A 743 -30.10 26.49 34.99
C ILE A 743 -30.40 27.35 36.23
N LEU A 744 -29.91 28.59 36.27
CA LEU A 744 -30.20 29.54 37.35
C LEU A 744 -31.66 30.00 37.32
N ALA A 745 -32.24 30.29 36.16
CA ALA A 745 -33.66 30.62 36.03
C ALA A 745 -34.55 29.42 36.40
N PHE A 746 -34.17 28.19 36.04
CA PHE A 746 -34.84 26.97 36.47
C PHE A 746 -34.73 26.78 38.00
N SER A 747 -33.59 27.15 38.60
CA SER A 747 -33.36 27.14 40.04
C SER A 747 -34.03 28.30 40.79
N PHE A 748 -34.37 29.40 40.11
CA PHE A 748 -35.12 30.52 40.67
C PHE A 748 -36.63 30.28 40.61
N ILE A 749 -37.12 29.70 39.50
CA ILE A 749 -38.48 29.15 39.38
C ILE A 749 -38.66 27.95 40.33
N PHE A 750 -37.61 27.13 40.46
CA PHE A 750 -37.12 26.43 41.66
C PHE A 750 -37.72 26.86 43.01
N SER A 751 -37.41 28.12 43.36
CA SER A 751 -37.45 28.66 44.72
C SER A 751 -38.57 29.67 44.96
N LEU A 752 -39.40 29.92 43.94
CA LEU A 752 -40.61 30.76 43.98
C LEU A 752 -41.89 29.91 43.89
N LYS A 753 -41.77 28.62 44.21
CA LYS A 753 -42.84 27.64 44.40
C LYS A 753 -42.57 26.82 45.65
#